data_AF-I2H7F9-F1
#
_entry.id   AF-I2H7F9-F1
#
_cell.length_a   1.000
_cell.length_b   1.000
_cell.length_c   1.000
_cell.angle_alpha   90.00
_cell.angle_beta   90.00
_cell.angle_gamma   90.00
#
_symmetry.space_group_name_H-M   'P 1'
#
loop_
_entity.id
_entity.type
_entity.pdbx_description
1 polymer ?
#
loop_
_entity_poly.entity_id
_entity_poly.type
_entity_poly.pdbx_seq_one_letter_code
_entity_poly.pdbx_strand_id
1 'polypeptide(L)'
;MKTEKDLEILKKASITAAQRRQILKQDRRKKFKDLAIQDTNNSSIASKRSVEKLYLPKLDWNKSESDQGNGNETQLEYFKYFVRKGPKRSPCINRGYWLRLHAIRSRLDSIIGGTSGNILIINLGCGYDPLAFQLLDKKNVSSRMYHERVSFLDIDYEEMIATKSKIIRETAELSNITGKEIPTSSDFDSTEYNSPKYKTKICNLNDSKSFNNLIQTMDISDSNLIKVFIAEVSLAYMAPEKADEIIQICGNLEKSHFIIMEQLIPQGVNEPFSKQMLKHFKKNDSPLQCVLKYQTIESQKNRFEKLNFNYVNAGDMFQLWLQTSDELISKVEKIQPFDELEEFHLFSHHYILCHATNDSEFVFTPKYKFVDNKSLDKQFKIYNDKNVKIRDLGFDIKRRFGTSIMSENYKNIDSIIYNSGCNPARLDSTIKIGLDVEIDNFKDNIELLENNSDTGLFPTARMCHSFTTLSDTEAIVIGGRTGPNQSIWDSWIYHLETRKWRKINDSLTSRYRHASCSLGKDRILVVGGVVDAIDNNKSIFAIYDKTTNKIECCEPQNSKGSCIKTVFTSLVSSAIASLRGISGTTTVAIIGGESDGKTIQDTLTIYSYKDKMLRFTRQFQCPLFKRYGSQIAFIDDTHILIVGGTSDTILFGQDSTIAIADITTGEAYGVHIPDSIWENSPICFVGSSLQRVSSNKFVIVGGGATCYGFGSISSNIFELDISL
;
A
#
# COMPACT_ATOMS: atom_id res chain seq x y z
N MET A 1 -29.93 24.91 52.33
CA MET A 1 -30.57 25.69 51.26
C MET A 1 -29.83 27.00 51.04
N LYS A 2 -29.00 27.05 50.02
CA LYS A 2 -28.81 28.23 49.18
C LYS A 2 -28.85 27.70 47.75
N THR A 3 -29.80 28.21 46.98
CA THR A 3 -30.29 27.67 45.71
C THR A 3 -29.37 28.07 44.54
N GLU A 4 -29.45 27.29 43.45
CA GLU A 4 -28.70 27.44 42.18
C GLU A 4 -28.70 28.85 41.56
N LYS A 5 -29.56 29.77 42.04
CA LYS A 5 -29.60 31.18 41.58
C LYS A 5 -28.40 32.02 42.04
N ASP A 6 -27.75 31.68 43.15
CA ASP A 6 -26.65 32.51 43.67
C ASP A 6 -25.30 32.23 42.97
N LEU A 7 -25.16 31.07 42.31
CA LEU A 7 -24.00 30.71 41.48
C LEU A 7 -24.10 31.26 40.04
N GLU A 8 -25.28 31.69 39.60
CA GLU A 8 -25.48 32.32 38.29
C GLU A 8 -25.06 33.80 38.27
N ILE A 9 -24.86 34.40 39.44
CA ILE A 9 -24.52 35.83 39.58
C ILE A 9 -23.01 36.08 39.44
N LEU A 10 -22.15 35.08 39.63
CA LEU A 10 -20.68 35.21 39.50
C LEU A 10 -20.11 34.82 38.13
N LYS A 11 -20.93 34.35 37.18
CA LYS A 11 -20.53 34.04 35.78
C LYS A 11 -20.90 35.12 34.75
N LYS A 12 -21.34 36.31 35.17
CA LYS A 12 -21.57 37.46 34.29
C LYS A 12 -20.39 38.44 34.32
N ALA A 13 -19.20 37.96 33.96
CA ALA A 13 -18.26 38.82 33.26
C ALA A 13 -18.73 38.92 31.79
N SER A 14 -18.96 40.14 31.32
CA SER A 14 -19.71 40.47 30.11
C SER A 14 -19.05 39.98 28.82
N ILE A 15 -19.34 38.74 28.42
CA ILE A 15 -19.04 38.24 27.08
C ILE A 15 -19.98 38.95 26.09
N THR A 16 -19.41 39.73 25.17
CA THR A 16 -20.17 40.49 24.16
C THR A 16 -20.98 39.56 23.25
N ALA A 17 -22.06 40.05 22.64
CA ALA A 17 -22.88 39.27 21.70
C ALA A 17 -22.06 38.70 20.52
N ALA A 18 -20.99 39.40 20.11
CA ALA A 18 -20.04 38.93 19.11
C ALA A 18 -19.22 37.72 19.61
N GLN A 19 -18.68 37.79 20.84
CA GLN A 19 -17.97 36.67 21.46
C GLN A 19 -18.89 35.47 21.71
N ARG A 20 -20.16 35.68 22.13
CA ARG A 20 -21.15 34.58 22.24
C ARG A 20 -21.47 33.95 20.89
N ARG A 21 -21.64 34.74 19.83
CA ARG A 21 -21.82 34.21 18.46
C ARG A 21 -20.57 33.46 17.97
N GLN A 22 -19.38 33.92 18.34
CA GLN A 22 -18.12 33.27 18.01
C GLN A 22 -17.95 31.93 18.74
N ILE A 23 -18.28 31.87 20.04
CA ILE A 23 -18.31 30.64 20.85
C ILE A 23 -19.34 29.67 20.27
N LEU A 24 -20.59 30.09 20.03
CA LEU A 24 -21.61 29.23 19.42
C LEU A 24 -21.23 28.76 18.01
N LYS A 25 -20.53 29.58 17.23
CA LYS A 25 -20.00 29.20 15.91
C LYS A 25 -18.83 28.22 16.04
N GLN A 26 -17.98 28.35 17.06
CA GLN A 26 -16.90 27.41 17.37
C GLN A 26 -17.45 26.08 17.88
N ASP A 27 -18.45 26.09 18.77
CA ASP A 27 -19.11 24.89 19.30
C ASP A 27 -19.86 24.14 18.20
N ARG A 28 -20.58 24.85 17.33
CA ARG A 28 -21.19 24.24 16.13
C ARG A 28 -20.12 23.63 15.23
N ARG A 29 -19.04 24.35 14.93
CA ARG A 29 -17.92 23.82 14.12
C ARG A 29 -17.25 22.61 14.76
N LYS A 30 -17.13 22.59 16.09
CA LYS A 30 -16.57 21.46 16.85
C LYS A 30 -17.49 20.24 16.73
N LYS A 31 -18.79 20.42 16.97
CA LYS A 31 -19.80 19.36 16.81
C LYS A 31 -19.83 18.79 15.37
N PHE A 32 -19.74 19.65 14.35
CA PHE A 32 -19.65 19.20 12.95
C PHE A 32 -18.37 18.41 12.65
N LYS A 33 -17.22 18.81 13.21
CA LYS A 33 -15.96 18.05 13.09
C LYS A 33 -16.05 16.69 13.78
N ASP A 34 -16.63 16.65 14.97
CA ASP A 34 -16.80 15.42 15.73
C ASP A 34 -17.70 14.43 14.97
N LEU A 35 -18.79 14.90 14.36
CA LEU A 35 -19.66 14.09 13.48
C LEU A 35 -18.92 13.56 12.24
N ALA A 36 -18.10 14.39 11.59
CA ALA A 36 -17.32 13.95 10.42
C ALA A 36 -16.28 12.88 10.78
N ILE A 37 -15.66 12.98 11.95
CA ILE A 37 -14.78 11.93 12.49
C ILE A 37 -15.59 10.66 12.75
N GLN A 38 -16.80 10.77 13.31
CA GLN A 38 -17.68 9.61 13.52
C GLN A 38 -18.08 8.91 12.21
N ASP A 39 -18.21 9.63 11.10
CA ASP A 39 -18.51 9.01 9.79
C ASP A 39 -17.35 8.15 9.24
N THR A 40 -16.11 8.40 9.67
CA THR A 40 -14.96 7.54 9.31
C THR A 40 -15.11 6.12 9.86
N ASN A 41 -15.74 5.97 11.04
CA ASN A 41 -16.04 4.68 11.64
C ASN A 41 -16.99 3.85 10.73
N ASN A 42 -18.03 4.47 10.18
CA ASN A 42 -18.94 3.79 9.25
C ASN A 42 -18.20 3.21 8.02
N SER A 43 -17.23 3.95 7.47
CA SER A 43 -16.41 3.51 6.34
C SER A 43 -15.47 2.35 6.69
N SER A 44 -14.82 2.41 7.86
CA SER A 44 -13.91 1.37 8.36
C SER A 44 -14.66 0.06 8.64
N ILE A 45 -15.76 0.13 9.39
CA ILE A 45 -16.60 -1.04 9.72
C ILE A 45 -17.21 -1.66 8.47
N ALA A 46 -17.62 -0.85 7.49
CA ALA A 46 -18.10 -1.36 6.21
C ALA A 46 -17.03 -2.12 5.43
N SER A 47 -15.77 -1.70 5.52
CA SER A 47 -14.64 -2.41 4.88
C SER A 47 -14.28 -3.69 5.64
N LYS A 48 -14.29 -3.68 6.99
CA LYS A 48 -14.20 -4.90 7.81
C LYS A 48 -15.34 -5.89 7.51
N ARG A 49 -16.57 -5.41 7.28
CA ARG A 49 -17.71 -6.25 6.84
C ARG A 49 -17.49 -6.89 5.47
N SER A 50 -16.81 -6.20 4.55
CA SER A 50 -16.42 -6.79 3.25
C SER A 50 -15.51 -8.01 3.46
N VAL A 51 -14.52 -7.87 4.33
CA VAL A 51 -13.59 -8.94 4.72
C VAL A 51 -14.32 -10.07 5.46
N GLU A 52 -15.25 -9.76 6.38
CA GLU A 52 -16.06 -10.78 7.07
C GLU A 52 -16.84 -11.66 6.10
N LYS A 53 -17.40 -11.08 5.03
CA LYS A 53 -18.15 -11.87 4.03
C LYS A 53 -17.27 -12.67 3.09
N LEU A 54 -16.11 -12.14 2.70
CA LEU A 54 -15.32 -12.69 1.60
C LEU A 54 -14.12 -13.51 2.08
N TYR A 55 -13.45 -13.08 3.15
CA TYR A 55 -12.19 -13.65 3.60
C TYR A 55 -12.40 -14.62 4.76
N LEU A 56 -13.09 -14.20 5.83
CA LEU A 56 -13.19 -14.99 7.06
C LEU A 56 -13.78 -16.41 6.87
N PRO A 57 -14.77 -16.66 5.98
CA PRO A 57 -15.29 -18.02 5.75
C PRO A 57 -14.28 -18.97 5.10
N LYS A 58 -13.22 -18.44 4.49
CA LYS A 58 -12.13 -19.20 3.86
C LYS A 58 -10.89 -19.29 4.74
N LEU A 59 -10.97 -18.74 5.95
CA LEU A 59 -9.90 -18.69 6.94
C LEU A 59 -10.38 -19.38 8.22
N ASP A 60 -9.45 -19.73 9.09
CA ASP A 60 -9.77 -20.37 10.38
C ASP A 60 -10.19 -19.32 11.43
N TRP A 61 -11.16 -18.47 11.07
CA TRP A 61 -11.67 -17.35 11.89
C TRP A 61 -13.18 -17.44 12.06
N ASN A 62 -13.67 -17.16 13.27
CA ASN A 62 -15.09 -17.08 13.59
C ASN A 62 -15.87 -18.36 13.25
N LYS A 63 -15.28 -19.52 13.54
CA LYS A 63 -15.93 -20.83 13.39
C LYS A 63 -16.74 -21.18 14.63
N SER A 64 -17.89 -21.82 14.46
CA SER A 64 -18.65 -22.44 15.54
C SER A 64 -18.22 -23.87 15.83
N GLU A 65 -18.61 -24.42 16.98
CA GLU A 65 -18.54 -25.87 17.21
C GLU A 65 -19.45 -26.60 16.22
N SER A 66 -18.96 -27.68 15.61
CA SER A 66 -19.79 -28.54 14.76
C SER A 66 -20.91 -29.17 15.60
N ASP A 67 -22.16 -28.99 15.19
CA ASP A 67 -23.28 -29.76 15.78
C ASP A 67 -22.96 -31.26 15.67
N GLN A 68 -23.03 -31.97 16.81
CA GLN A 68 -22.70 -33.40 16.98
C GLN A 68 -23.61 -34.35 16.18
N GLY A 69 -23.69 -34.20 14.87
CA GLY A 69 -24.47 -35.08 13.99
C GLY A 69 -24.50 -34.69 12.51
N ASN A 70 -24.21 -33.44 12.14
CA ASN A 70 -24.35 -32.97 10.74
C ASN A 70 -23.07 -32.42 10.10
N GLY A 71 -21.94 -32.37 10.82
CA GLY A 71 -20.61 -32.09 10.25
C GLY A 71 -20.39 -30.69 9.63
N ASN A 72 -21.38 -29.79 9.69
CA ASN A 72 -21.27 -28.45 9.10
C ASN A 72 -20.89 -27.41 10.16
N GLU A 73 -19.63 -26.99 10.18
CA GLU A 73 -19.19 -25.77 10.87
C GLU A 73 -19.96 -24.56 10.32
N THR A 74 -20.55 -23.73 11.18
CA THR A 74 -21.22 -22.49 10.75
C THR A 74 -20.31 -21.29 10.98
N GLN A 75 -20.17 -20.45 9.94
CA GLN A 75 -19.44 -19.20 10.02
C GLN A 75 -20.21 -18.19 10.86
N LEU A 76 -19.59 -17.70 11.93
CA LEU A 76 -20.12 -16.63 12.77
C LEU A 76 -19.81 -15.26 12.15
N GLU A 77 -20.78 -14.36 12.23
CA GLU A 77 -20.71 -13.00 11.70
C GLU A 77 -21.12 -12.01 12.79
N TYR A 78 -20.28 -11.03 13.06
CA TYR A 78 -20.47 -10.00 14.08
C TYR A 78 -20.58 -8.59 13.49
N PHE A 79 -19.87 -8.29 12.39
CA PHE A 79 -19.99 -6.96 11.76
C PHE A 79 -21.40 -6.72 11.19
N LYS A 80 -22.16 -7.79 10.91
CA LYS A 80 -23.54 -7.72 10.39
C LYS A 80 -24.51 -6.91 11.27
N TYR A 81 -24.28 -6.89 12.58
CA TYR A 81 -25.17 -6.24 13.53
C TYR A 81 -25.06 -4.71 13.46
N PHE A 82 -23.88 -4.20 13.08
CA PHE A 82 -23.61 -2.77 12.93
C PHE A 82 -23.68 -2.32 11.47
N VAL A 83 -23.24 -3.16 10.53
CA VAL A 83 -23.30 -2.90 9.08
C VAL A 83 -23.88 -4.12 8.36
N ARG A 84 -25.17 -4.04 8.01
CA ARG A 84 -25.90 -5.16 7.39
C ARG A 84 -25.36 -5.53 6.01
N LYS A 85 -25.14 -4.54 5.14
CA LYS A 85 -24.64 -4.73 3.77
C LYS A 85 -23.11 -4.91 3.80
N GLY A 86 -22.59 -6.00 3.23
CA GLY A 86 -21.17 -6.13 2.96
C GLY A 86 -20.85 -5.51 1.60
N PRO A 87 -20.28 -4.29 1.55
CA PRO A 87 -19.98 -3.67 0.28
C PRO A 87 -18.84 -4.41 -0.42
N LYS A 88 -18.78 -4.32 -1.75
CA LYS A 88 -17.59 -4.75 -2.50
C LYS A 88 -16.47 -3.71 -2.31
N ARG A 89 -15.24 -4.19 -2.20
CA ARG A 89 -14.00 -3.40 -2.14
C ARG A 89 -13.00 -3.98 -3.13
N SER A 90 -11.99 -3.18 -3.51
CA SER A 90 -10.89 -3.69 -4.33
C SER A 90 -10.12 -4.77 -3.57
N PRO A 91 -9.45 -5.70 -4.28
CA PRO A 91 -8.56 -6.68 -3.67
C PRO A 91 -7.54 -6.05 -2.71
N CYS A 92 -6.91 -4.93 -3.11
CA CYS A 92 -5.97 -4.20 -2.25
C CYS A 92 -6.61 -3.73 -0.93
N ILE A 93 -7.79 -3.10 -0.98
CA ILE A 93 -8.49 -2.65 0.24
C ILE A 93 -8.89 -3.85 1.12
N ASN A 94 -9.43 -4.92 0.54
CA ASN A 94 -9.79 -6.10 1.32
C ASN A 94 -8.59 -6.75 1.99
N ARG A 95 -7.46 -6.90 1.28
CA ARG A 95 -6.23 -7.46 1.84
C ARG A 95 -5.68 -6.60 2.97
N GLY A 96 -5.64 -5.27 2.80
CA GLY A 96 -5.20 -4.37 3.86
C GLY A 96 -6.16 -4.34 5.07
N TYR A 97 -7.48 -4.45 4.86
CA TYR A 97 -8.44 -4.56 5.98
C TYR A 97 -8.40 -5.92 6.67
N TRP A 98 -8.13 -7.01 5.95
CA TRP A 98 -7.83 -8.30 6.58
C TRP A 98 -6.58 -8.21 7.44
N LEU A 99 -5.52 -7.58 6.92
CA LEU A 99 -4.28 -7.40 7.65
C LEU A 99 -4.46 -6.50 8.88
N ARG A 100 -5.33 -5.50 8.80
CA ARG A 100 -5.78 -4.68 9.93
C ARG A 100 -6.51 -5.49 11.01
N LEU A 101 -7.40 -6.42 10.63
CA LEU A 101 -7.98 -7.36 11.61
C LEU A 101 -6.92 -8.26 12.22
N HIS A 102 -6.02 -8.80 11.39
CA HIS A 102 -4.92 -9.67 11.82
C HIS A 102 -3.94 -8.93 12.76
N ALA A 103 -3.69 -7.64 12.53
CA ALA A 103 -2.83 -6.81 13.35
C ALA A 103 -3.28 -6.82 14.81
N ILE A 104 -4.52 -6.39 15.07
CA ILE A 104 -5.08 -6.35 16.43
C ILE A 104 -5.16 -7.75 17.02
N ARG A 105 -5.67 -8.74 16.26
CA ARG A 105 -5.78 -10.13 16.72
C ARG A 105 -4.43 -10.72 17.13
N SER A 106 -3.40 -10.54 16.31
CA SER A 106 -2.06 -11.10 16.58
C SER A 106 -1.41 -10.49 17.83
N ARG A 107 -1.64 -9.20 18.12
CA ARG A 107 -1.13 -8.56 19.34
C ARG A 107 -1.87 -9.05 20.58
N LEU A 108 -3.18 -9.19 20.49
CA LEU A 108 -3.98 -9.78 21.57
C LEU A 108 -3.60 -11.24 21.82
N ASP A 109 -3.35 -12.02 20.77
CA ASP A 109 -2.87 -13.40 20.86
C ASP A 109 -1.48 -13.48 21.53
N SER A 110 -0.61 -12.51 21.24
CA SER A 110 0.71 -12.39 21.89
C SER A 110 0.57 -12.12 23.39
N ILE A 111 -0.30 -11.17 23.77
CA ILE A 111 -0.53 -10.81 25.19
C ILE A 111 -1.19 -11.96 25.94
N ILE A 112 -2.20 -12.62 25.38
CA ILE A 112 -2.87 -13.74 26.04
C ILE A 112 -1.94 -14.95 26.19
N GLY A 113 -1.02 -15.16 25.26
CA GLY A 113 -0.03 -16.24 25.34
C GLY A 113 1.13 -15.93 26.28
N GLY A 114 1.47 -14.64 26.45
CA GLY A 114 2.65 -14.19 27.19
C GLY A 114 2.39 -13.70 28.61
N THR A 115 1.15 -13.73 29.10
CA THR A 115 0.79 -13.20 30.43
C THR A 115 -0.07 -14.17 31.24
N SER A 116 0.03 -14.09 32.56
CA SER A 116 -0.88 -14.74 33.52
C SER A 116 -1.68 -13.69 34.28
N GLY A 117 -2.99 -13.88 34.42
CA GLY A 117 -3.87 -12.94 35.15
C GLY A 117 -5.12 -12.57 34.37
N ASN A 118 -5.98 -11.75 34.96
CA ASN A 118 -7.14 -11.21 34.26
C ASN A 118 -6.69 -10.08 33.33
N ILE A 119 -7.36 -9.97 32.18
CA ILE A 119 -7.09 -8.94 31.17
C ILE A 119 -8.34 -8.08 30.99
N LEU A 120 -8.14 -6.77 31.02
CA LEU A 120 -9.12 -5.78 30.61
C LEU A 120 -8.65 -5.13 29.30
N ILE A 121 -9.38 -5.39 28.22
CA ILE A 121 -9.16 -4.74 26.93
C ILE A 121 -9.98 -3.46 26.89
N ILE A 122 -9.32 -2.33 26.63
CA ILE A 122 -9.89 -0.99 26.64
C ILE A 122 -9.77 -0.41 25.23
N ASN A 123 -10.88 -0.34 24.50
CA ASN A 123 -10.91 0.14 23.12
C ASN A 123 -11.24 1.64 23.08
N LEU A 124 -10.24 2.45 22.73
CA LEU A 124 -10.29 3.91 22.73
C LEU A 124 -10.75 4.42 21.37
N GLY A 125 -11.93 5.05 21.33
CA GLY A 125 -12.61 5.38 20.07
C GLY A 125 -13.12 4.11 19.40
N CYS A 126 -13.85 3.30 20.16
CA CYS A 126 -14.26 1.95 19.73
C CYS A 126 -15.18 1.93 18.51
N GLY A 127 -15.86 3.04 18.22
CA GLY A 127 -16.87 3.12 17.18
C GLY A 127 -17.87 1.97 17.28
N TYR A 128 -18.15 1.33 16.15
CA TYR A 128 -19.01 0.15 16.07
C TYR A 128 -18.22 -1.15 15.93
N ASP A 129 -16.99 -1.19 16.44
CA ASP A 129 -16.16 -2.40 16.39
C ASP A 129 -16.82 -3.53 17.21
N PRO A 130 -17.06 -4.71 16.62
CA PRO A 130 -17.65 -5.84 17.32
C PRO A 130 -16.62 -6.77 18.00
N LEU A 131 -15.34 -6.38 18.09
CA LEU A 131 -14.24 -7.22 18.62
C LEU A 131 -14.60 -7.89 19.95
N ALA A 132 -15.19 -7.16 20.90
CA ALA A 132 -15.59 -7.73 22.19
C ALA A 132 -16.52 -8.93 22.03
N PHE A 133 -17.54 -8.83 21.16
CA PHE A 133 -18.49 -9.91 20.90
C PHE A 133 -17.82 -11.07 20.18
N GLN A 134 -16.94 -10.77 19.22
CA GLN A 134 -16.16 -11.79 18.53
C GLN A 134 -15.31 -12.63 19.50
N LEU A 135 -14.73 -11.99 20.52
CA LEU A 135 -13.77 -12.65 21.43
C LEU A 135 -14.44 -13.28 22.65
N LEU A 136 -15.56 -12.74 23.12
CA LEU A 136 -16.31 -13.25 24.27
C LEU A 136 -17.32 -14.34 23.92
N ASP A 137 -17.70 -14.47 22.64
CA ASP A 137 -18.69 -15.47 22.21
C ASP A 137 -18.18 -16.89 22.42
N LYS A 138 -18.78 -17.61 23.36
CA LYS A 138 -18.46 -19.00 23.68
C LYS A 138 -18.67 -19.95 22.51
N LYS A 139 -19.53 -19.59 21.54
CA LYS A 139 -19.73 -20.38 20.32
C LYS A 139 -18.53 -20.27 19.38
N ASN A 140 -17.75 -19.20 19.47
CA ASN A 140 -16.62 -18.98 18.58
C ASN A 140 -15.40 -19.78 19.06
N VAL A 141 -15.15 -20.92 18.43
CA VAL A 141 -14.04 -21.80 18.82
C VAL A 141 -12.68 -21.16 18.56
N SER A 142 -12.60 -20.26 17.58
CA SER A 142 -11.36 -19.55 17.25
C SER A 142 -10.94 -18.54 18.32
N SER A 143 -11.83 -18.21 19.28
CA SER A 143 -11.56 -17.29 20.39
C SER A 143 -11.58 -17.93 21.79
N ARG A 144 -11.55 -19.26 21.90
CA ARG A 144 -11.56 -19.99 23.19
C ARG A 144 -10.60 -19.45 24.25
N MET A 145 -9.38 -19.07 23.86
CA MET A 145 -8.39 -18.55 24.80
C MET A 145 -8.76 -17.21 25.48
N TYR A 146 -9.80 -16.53 25.00
CA TYR A 146 -10.31 -15.28 25.56
C TYR A 146 -11.48 -15.47 26.54
N HIS A 147 -12.13 -16.65 26.53
CA HIS A 147 -13.44 -16.81 27.17
C HIS A 147 -13.44 -16.68 28.69
N GLU A 148 -12.34 -17.02 29.36
CA GLU A 148 -12.30 -17.09 30.83
C GLU A 148 -11.81 -15.79 31.47
N ARG A 149 -10.61 -15.33 31.09
CA ARG A 149 -9.88 -14.27 31.81
C ARG A 149 -9.93 -12.88 31.17
N VAL A 150 -10.73 -12.69 30.12
CA VAL A 150 -10.81 -11.41 29.39
C VAL A 150 -12.13 -10.71 29.64
N SER A 151 -12.04 -9.39 29.80
CA SER A 151 -13.15 -8.45 29.87
C SER A 151 -12.87 -7.25 28.97
N PHE A 152 -13.91 -6.50 28.63
CA PHE A 152 -13.85 -5.40 27.68
C PHE A 152 -14.47 -4.11 28.22
N LEU A 153 -13.87 -3.01 27.82
CA LEU A 153 -14.35 -1.66 28.03
C LEU A 153 -14.23 -0.87 26.72
N ASP A 154 -15.36 -0.44 26.18
CA ASP A 154 -15.44 0.37 24.99
C ASP A 154 -15.66 1.84 25.35
N ILE A 155 -14.84 2.74 24.80
CA ILE A 155 -14.88 4.17 25.10
C ILE A 155 -15.07 4.95 23.80
N ASP A 156 -16.09 5.82 23.75
CA ASP A 156 -16.33 6.72 22.62
C ASP A 156 -17.19 7.93 23.04
N TYR A 157 -17.53 8.78 22.08
CA TYR A 157 -18.49 9.86 22.25
C TYR A 157 -19.89 9.35 22.59
N GLU A 158 -20.65 10.19 23.29
CA GLU A 158 -22.02 9.91 23.75
C GLU A 158 -22.94 9.39 22.65
N GLU A 159 -22.99 10.08 21.50
CA GLU A 159 -23.87 9.72 20.37
C GLU A 159 -23.54 8.30 19.81
N MET A 160 -22.26 7.93 19.81
CA MET A 160 -21.77 6.62 19.34
C MET A 160 -22.11 5.52 20.34
N ILE A 161 -21.82 5.75 21.64
CA ILE A 161 -22.13 4.81 22.72
C ILE A 161 -23.65 4.60 22.84
N ALA A 162 -24.45 5.66 22.76
CA ALA A 162 -25.91 5.56 22.79
C ALA A 162 -26.44 4.60 21.72
N THR A 163 -25.97 4.77 20.48
CA THR A 163 -26.37 3.93 19.35
C THR A 163 -25.89 2.50 19.51
N LYS A 164 -24.64 2.31 19.93
CA LYS A 164 -24.05 0.98 20.14
C LYS A 164 -24.77 0.21 21.26
N SER A 165 -24.98 0.85 22.41
CA SER A 165 -25.73 0.29 23.55
C SER A 165 -27.14 -0.12 23.16
N LYS A 166 -27.84 0.72 22.38
CA LYS A 166 -29.17 0.39 21.83
C LYS A 166 -29.14 -0.87 20.96
N ILE A 167 -28.20 -0.96 20.02
CA ILE A 167 -28.05 -2.14 19.15
C ILE A 167 -27.81 -3.41 19.98
N ILE A 168 -26.98 -3.32 21.03
CA ILE A 168 -26.67 -4.46 21.91
C ILE A 168 -27.93 -4.93 22.66
N ARG A 169 -28.71 -4.00 23.24
CA ARG A 169 -29.95 -4.32 23.96
C ARG A 169 -31.02 -4.92 23.05
N GLU A 170 -31.14 -4.40 21.83
CA GLU A 170 -32.12 -4.86 20.85
C GLU A 170 -31.72 -6.18 20.16
N THR A 171 -30.47 -6.64 20.34
CA THR A 171 -29.95 -7.86 19.71
C THR A 171 -29.71 -8.96 20.74
N ALA A 172 -30.55 -10.00 20.72
CA ALA A 172 -30.47 -11.12 21.66
C ALA A 172 -29.11 -11.84 21.61
N GLU A 173 -28.50 -11.99 20.43
CA GLU A 173 -27.20 -12.66 20.31
C GLU A 173 -26.08 -11.87 20.99
N LEU A 174 -26.04 -10.55 20.86
CA LEU A 174 -24.99 -9.70 21.46
C LEU A 174 -25.12 -9.62 22.98
N SER A 175 -26.36 -9.47 23.47
CA SER A 175 -26.64 -9.47 24.92
C SER A 175 -26.33 -10.83 25.56
N ASN A 176 -26.65 -11.95 24.89
CA ASN A 176 -26.31 -13.28 25.39
C ASN A 176 -24.79 -13.52 25.51
N ILE A 177 -23.98 -12.95 24.60
CA ILE A 177 -22.52 -13.07 24.65
C ILE A 177 -21.92 -12.35 25.87
N THR A 178 -22.42 -11.15 26.17
CA THR A 178 -21.86 -10.29 27.22
C THR A 178 -22.40 -10.60 28.61
N GLY A 179 -23.56 -11.26 28.68
CA GLY A 179 -24.26 -11.63 29.92
C GLY A 179 -25.40 -10.66 30.21
N LYS A 180 -26.15 -10.92 31.30
CA LYS A 180 -27.25 -10.05 31.71
C LYS A 180 -26.74 -8.65 32.03
N GLU A 181 -27.41 -7.64 31.49
CA GLU A 181 -27.13 -6.24 31.80
C GLU A 181 -27.33 -5.98 33.29
N ILE A 182 -26.39 -5.25 33.89
CA ILE A 182 -26.39 -4.85 35.29
C ILE A 182 -26.79 -3.37 35.33
N PRO A 183 -28.02 -3.04 35.77
CA PRO A 183 -28.47 -1.65 35.83
C PRO A 183 -27.56 -0.80 36.73
N THR A 184 -27.13 0.35 36.24
CA THR A 184 -26.29 1.31 36.97
C THR A 184 -27.08 2.29 37.84
N SER A 185 -28.41 2.40 37.64
CA SER A 185 -29.35 3.20 38.43
C SER A 185 -30.78 2.62 38.30
N SER A 186 -31.73 3.17 39.07
CA SER A 186 -33.16 2.83 39.00
C SER A 186 -33.87 3.24 37.70
N ASP A 187 -33.16 3.93 36.80
CA ASP A 187 -33.68 4.33 35.49
C ASP A 187 -33.30 3.28 34.43
N PHE A 188 -34.32 2.73 33.77
CA PHE A 188 -34.18 1.74 32.70
C PHE A 188 -33.59 2.29 31.39
N ASP A 189 -33.10 3.54 31.37
CA ASP A 189 -32.75 4.30 30.15
C ASP A 189 -31.30 4.84 30.17
N SER A 190 -30.37 4.08 30.75
CA SER A 190 -28.94 4.43 30.74
C SER A 190 -28.34 4.39 29.33
N THR A 191 -27.68 5.48 28.92
CA THR A 191 -26.94 5.56 27.64
C THR A 191 -25.78 4.56 27.57
N GLU A 192 -25.15 4.29 28.71
CA GLU A 192 -24.06 3.31 28.83
C GLU A 192 -24.60 1.90 29.07
N TYR A 193 -23.95 0.91 28.45
CA TYR A 193 -24.18 -0.51 28.66
C TYR A 193 -23.19 -1.10 29.67
N ASN A 194 -23.67 -1.96 30.56
CA ASN A 194 -22.86 -2.58 31.61
C ASN A 194 -23.24 -4.05 31.81
N SER A 195 -22.27 -4.95 31.67
CA SER A 195 -22.43 -6.39 31.89
C SER A 195 -21.16 -6.94 32.58
N PRO A 196 -21.15 -8.19 33.08
CA PRO A 196 -20.00 -8.76 33.76
C PRO A 196 -18.68 -8.71 32.96
N LYS A 197 -18.74 -8.95 31.64
CA LYS A 197 -17.54 -9.02 30.78
C LYS A 197 -17.39 -7.89 29.77
N TYR A 198 -18.38 -7.02 29.63
CA TYR A 198 -18.35 -5.93 28.66
C TYR A 198 -19.05 -4.69 29.20
N LYS A 199 -18.37 -3.54 29.10
CA LYS A 199 -18.87 -2.24 29.53
C LYS A 199 -18.63 -1.21 28.42
N THR A 200 -19.50 -0.22 28.32
CA THR A 200 -19.25 0.97 27.51
C THR A 200 -19.17 2.20 28.39
N LYS A 201 -18.32 3.15 28.05
CA LYS A 201 -18.23 4.44 28.75
C LYS A 201 -18.15 5.62 27.80
N ILE A 202 -18.84 6.68 28.18
CA ILE A 202 -18.84 7.95 27.45
C ILE A 202 -17.62 8.74 27.87
N CYS A 203 -16.74 9.05 26.91
CA CYS A 203 -15.62 9.94 27.15
C CYS A 203 -15.20 10.65 25.88
N ASN A 204 -15.06 11.98 25.95
CA ASN A 204 -14.35 12.71 24.92
C ASN A 204 -12.84 12.61 25.19
N LEU A 205 -12.13 11.82 24.37
CA LEU A 205 -10.68 11.62 24.52
C LEU A 205 -9.85 12.91 24.33
N ASN A 206 -10.41 13.98 23.76
CA ASN A 206 -9.74 15.29 23.75
C ASN A 206 -9.72 15.98 25.12
N ASP A 207 -10.51 15.50 26.07
CA ASP A 207 -10.50 15.94 27.47
C ASP A 207 -9.83 14.87 28.35
N SER A 208 -8.50 14.93 28.39
CA SER A 208 -7.66 14.05 29.18
C SER A 208 -7.99 14.06 30.68
N LYS A 209 -8.55 15.16 31.22
CA LYS A 209 -8.99 15.21 32.62
C LYS A 209 -10.20 14.33 32.85
N SER A 210 -11.18 14.41 31.96
CA SER A 210 -12.36 13.54 31.99
C SER A 210 -11.97 12.07 31.81
N PHE A 211 -11.03 11.77 30.91
CA PHE A 211 -10.50 10.41 30.75
C PHE A 211 -9.75 9.93 31.99
N ASN A 212 -8.88 10.75 32.58
CA ASN A 212 -8.16 10.39 33.81
C ASN A 212 -9.12 10.11 34.97
N ASN A 213 -10.16 10.94 35.14
CA ASN A 213 -11.19 10.71 36.15
C ASN A 213 -11.94 9.40 35.91
N LEU A 214 -12.26 9.08 34.64
CA LEU A 214 -12.89 7.82 34.27
C LEU A 214 -12.01 6.63 34.70
N ILE A 215 -10.73 6.64 34.33
CA ILE A 215 -9.75 5.60 34.69
C ILE A 215 -9.65 5.43 36.22
N GLN A 216 -9.58 6.54 36.96
CA GLN A 216 -9.51 6.50 38.43
C GLN A 216 -10.79 5.92 39.07
N THR A 217 -11.97 6.24 38.53
CA THR A 217 -13.25 5.74 39.08
C THR A 217 -13.53 4.27 38.78
N MET A 218 -12.87 3.69 37.77
CA MET A 218 -13.05 2.27 37.42
C MET A 218 -12.30 1.30 38.33
N ASP A 219 -11.40 1.81 39.17
CA ASP A 219 -10.54 1.03 40.06
C ASP A 219 -9.72 -0.06 39.32
N ILE A 220 -9.25 0.26 38.11
CA ILE A 220 -8.42 -0.65 37.29
C ILE A 220 -6.93 -0.58 37.64
N SER A 221 -6.62 -0.04 38.82
CA SER A 221 -5.26 0.14 39.33
C SER A 221 -4.68 -1.13 39.96
N ASP A 222 -5.45 -2.22 40.01
CA ASP A 222 -4.96 -3.54 40.45
C ASP A 222 -3.71 -3.96 39.66
N SER A 223 -2.64 -4.25 40.37
CA SER A 223 -1.34 -4.67 39.82
C SER A 223 -1.35 -6.11 39.31
N ASN A 224 -2.41 -6.89 39.57
CA ASN A 224 -2.65 -8.21 38.98
C ASN A 224 -3.55 -8.16 37.73
N LEU A 225 -4.17 -7.01 37.45
CA LEU A 225 -4.95 -6.80 36.24
C LEU A 225 -4.04 -6.29 35.12
N ILE A 226 -4.05 -6.99 34.00
CA ILE A 226 -3.34 -6.58 32.78
C ILE A 226 -4.27 -5.69 31.96
N LYS A 227 -3.82 -4.48 31.64
CA LYS A 227 -4.61 -3.51 30.85
C LYS A 227 -4.11 -3.51 29.41
N VAL A 228 -5.01 -3.64 28.44
CA VAL A 228 -4.66 -3.58 27.01
C VAL A 228 -5.45 -2.48 26.34
N PHE A 229 -4.81 -1.34 26.13
CA PHE A 229 -5.40 -0.22 25.42
C PHE A 229 -5.26 -0.44 23.90
N ILE A 230 -6.35 -0.26 23.17
CA ILE A 230 -6.37 -0.31 21.71
C ILE A 230 -6.78 1.06 21.19
N ALA A 231 -5.97 1.64 20.31
CA ALA A 231 -6.29 2.84 19.56
C ALA A 231 -6.16 2.55 18.06
N GLU A 232 -7.26 2.12 17.45
CA GLU A 232 -7.28 1.68 16.05
C GLU A 232 -7.79 2.77 15.12
N VAL A 233 -6.89 3.65 14.66
CA VAL A 233 -7.18 4.84 13.84
C VAL A 233 -8.20 5.75 14.55
N SER A 234 -8.00 5.98 15.84
CA SER A 234 -8.86 6.86 16.66
C SER A 234 -8.10 8.09 17.14
N LEU A 235 -6.95 7.88 17.81
CA LEU A 235 -6.04 8.96 18.24
C LEU A 235 -5.44 9.73 17.05
N ALA A 236 -5.39 9.11 15.86
CA ALA A 236 -4.89 9.71 14.62
C ALA A 236 -5.52 11.08 14.29
N TYR A 237 -6.80 11.26 14.64
CA TYR A 237 -7.56 12.48 14.40
C TYR A 237 -7.35 13.57 15.45
N MET A 238 -6.70 13.27 16.57
CA MET A 238 -6.50 14.20 17.68
C MET A 238 -5.23 15.03 17.47
N ALA A 239 -5.23 16.25 18.02
CA ALA A 239 -3.99 17.01 18.15
C ALA A 239 -2.94 16.16 18.89
N PRO A 240 -1.67 16.15 18.46
CA PRO A 240 -0.67 15.25 19.02
C PRO A 240 -0.56 15.36 20.55
N GLU A 241 -0.61 16.58 21.09
CA GLU A 241 -0.52 16.83 22.54
C GLU A 241 -1.68 16.18 23.30
N LYS A 242 -2.88 16.16 22.72
CA LYS A 242 -4.06 15.53 23.33
C LYS A 242 -3.99 14.00 23.28
N ALA A 243 -3.53 13.44 22.16
CA ALA A 243 -3.31 12.00 22.08
C ALA A 243 -2.19 11.56 23.04
N ASP A 244 -1.12 12.35 23.15
CA ASP A 244 0.00 12.08 24.06
C ASP A 244 -0.44 12.13 25.54
N GLU A 245 -1.32 13.07 25.92
CA GLU A 245 -1.93 13.11 27.26
C GLU A 245 -2.69 11.80 27.58
N ILE A 246 -3.44 11.24 26.62
CA ILE A 246 -4.16 9.96 26.80
C ILE A 246 -3.18 8.80 26.96
N ILE A 247 -2.17 8.71 26.09
CA ILE A 247 -1.14 7.65 26.16
C ILE A 247 -0.39 7.73 27.50
N GLN A 248 -0.05 8.94 27.97
CA GLN A 248 0.61 9.15 29.25
C GLN A 248 -0.21 8.63 30.43
N ILE A 249 -1.53 8.90 30.44
CA ILE A 249 -2.42 8.40 31.49
C ILE A 249 -2.41 6.87 31.51
N CYS A 250 -2.47 6.23 30.34
CA CYS A 250 -2.37 4.78 30.22
C CYS A 250 -1.00 4.24 30.67
N GLY A 251 0.09 4.92 30.32
CA GLY A 251 1.46 4.53 30.67
C GLY A 251 1.78 4.63 32.16
N ASN A 252 1.00 5.42 32.92
CA ASN A 252 1.11 5.52 34.38
C ASN A 252 0.48 4.34 35.13
N LEU A 253 -0.25 3.45 34.45
CA LEU A 253 -0.85 2.26 35.06
C LEU A 253 0.11 1.07 34.89
N GLU A 254 0.49 0.40 35.96
CA GLU A 254 1.34 -0.80 35.91
C GLU A 254 0.73 -1.91 35.03
N LYS A 255 1.58 -2.76 34.44
CA LYS A 255 1.18 -3.90 33.59
C LYS A 255 0.18 -3.52 32.49
N SER A 256 0.52 -2.45 31.77
CA SER A 256 -0.27 -1.94 30.66
C SER A 256 0.42 -2.21 29.33
N HIS A 257 -0.39 -2.60 28.36
CA HIS A 257 -0.04 -2.66 26.95
C HIS A 257 -0.83 -1.60 26.20
N PHE A 258 -0.20 -1.00 25.19
CA PHE A 258 -0.85 -0.09 24.27
C PHE A 258 -0.63 -0.59 22.84
N ILE A 259 -1.71 -0.87 22.14
CA ILE A 259 -1.71 -1.26 20.73
C ILE A 259 -2.29 -0.08 19.96
N ILE A 260 -1.44 0.63 19.23
CA ILE A 260 -1.88 1.68 18.32
C ILE A 260 -1.69 1.23 16.88
N MET A 261 -2.68 1.53 16.06
CA MET A 261 -2.58 1.35 14.62
C MET A 261 -3.11 2.60 13.94
N GLU A 262 -2.24 3.35 13.27
CA GLU A 262 -2.57 4.64 12.65
C GLU A 262 -1.67 4.91 11.45
N GLN A 263 -1.83 6.08 10.81
CA GLN A 263 -1.10 6.42 9.60
C GLN A 263 0.33 6.89 9.90
N LEU A 264 1.21 6.69 8.91
CA LEU A 264 2.55 7.27 8.79
C LEU A 264 2.65 8.12 7.52
N ILE A 265 3.65 9.00 7.47
CA ILE A 265 4.08 9.72 6.25
C ILE A 265 5.61 9.71 6.17
N PRO A 266 6.26 8.54 5.97
CA PRO A 266 7.70 8.39 6.21
C PRO A 266 8.59 9.33 5.39
N GLN A 267 8.14 9.71 4.18
CA GLN A 267 8.82 10.63 3.26
C GLN A 267 8.19 12.04 3.26
N GLY A 268 7.44 12.38 4.31
CA GLY A 268 6.84 13.70 4.51
C GLY A 268 5.51 13.91 3.78
N VAL A 269 4.93 15.10 4.01
CA VAL A 269 3.57 15.46 3.55
C VAL A 269 3.41 15.54 2.02
N ASN A 270 4.52 15.71 1.30
CA ASN A 270 4.56 15.91 -0.14
C ASN A 270 4.81 14.61 -0.92
N GLU A 271 5.14 13.50 -0.24
CA GLU A 271 5.19 12.20 -0.91
C GLU A 271 3.83 11.91 -1.57
N PRO A 272 3.80 11.37 -2.81
CA PRO A 272 2.57 11.25 -3.60
C PRO A 272 1.39 10.62 -2.86
N PHE A 273 1.58 9.46 -2.22
CA PHE A 273 0.53 8.79 -1.49
C PHE A 273 0.12 9.56 -0.23
N SER A 274 1.08 10.06 0.55
CA SER A 274 0.92 10.90 1.74
C SER A 274 0.06 12.12 1.42
N LYS A 275 0.40 12.86 0.36
CA LYS A 275 -0.31 14.05 -0.09
C LYS A 275 -1.77 13.74 -0.41
N GLN A 276 -2.02 12.64 -1.11
CA GLN A 276 -3.37 12.23 -1.50
C GLN A 276 -4.18 11.71 -0.30
N MET A 277 -3.57 10.96 0.62
CA MET A 277 -4.17 10.50 1.87
C MET A 277 -4.56 11.68 2.76
N LEU A 278 -3.64 12.61 3.03
CA LEU A 278 -3.90 13.81 3.83
C LEU A 278 -4.99 14.68 3.21
N LYS A 279 -4.96 14.86 1.87
CA LYS A 279 -6.01 15.58 1.13
C LYS A 279 -7.37 14.93 1.28
N HIS A 280 -7.46 13.59 1.23
CA HIS A 280 -8.70 12.85 1.42
C HIS A 280 -9.33 13.11 2.79
N PHE A 281 -8.55 12.93 3.85
CA PHE A 281 -9.02 13.14 5.22
C PHE A 281 -9.37 14.60 5.51
N LYS A 282 -8.61 15.55 4.95
CA LYS A 282 -8.94 16.98 5.01
C LYS A 282 -10.24 17.30 4.29
N LYS A 283 -10.50 16.70 3.13
CA LYS A 283 -11.74 16.88 2.35
C LYS A 283 -12.97 16.33 3.08
N ASN A 284 -12.79 15.29 3.89
CA ASN A 284 -13.86 14.66 4.67
C ASN A 284 -13.97 15.24 6.10
N ASP A 285 -13.46 16.46 6.34
CA ASP A 285 -13.50 17.17 7.63
C ASP A 285 -12.95 16.37 8.84
N SER A 286 -12.09 15.39 8.58
CA SER A 286 -11.49 14.48 9.56
C SER A 286 -9.95 14.41 9.38
N PRO A 287 -9.25 15.56 9.43
CA PRO A 287 -7.82 15.62 9.12
C PRO A 287 -7.01 14.74 10.09
N LEU A 288 -6.04 14.01 9.54
CA LEU A 288 -5.04 13.29 10.33
C LEU A 288 -4.08 14.31 10.95
N GLN A 289 -3.95 14.29 12.27
CA GLN A 289 -3.20 15.30 13.03
C GLN A 289 -1.94 14.71 13.67
N CYS A 290 -2.04 13.56 14.35
CA CYS A 290 -0.89 12.91 14.98
C CYS A 290 0.24 12.61 13.98
N VAL A 291 -0.13 12.19 12.77
CA VAL A 291 0.82 11.83 11.71
C VAL A 291 1.73 12.98 11.29
N LEU A 292 1.33 14.24 11.49
CA LEU A 292 2.17 15.41 11.16
C LEU A 292 3.38 15.57 12.10
N LYS A 293 3.25 15.09 13.35
CA LYS A 293 4.34 15.08 14.35
C LYS A 293 5.06 13.73 14.38
N TYR A 294 4.33 12.63 14.27
CA TYR A 294 4.83 11.27 14.36
C TYR A 294 4.81 10.58 12.99
N GLN A 295 5.75 10.99 12.12
CA GLN A 295 5.75 10.63 10.70
C GLN A 295 6.30 9.23 10.40
N THR A 296 7.15 8.69 11.27
CA THR A 296 7.92 7.45 11.03
C THR A 296 7.71 6.43 12.16
N ILE A 297 8.04 5.16 11.89
CA ILE A 297 8.08 4.09 12.90
C ILE A 297 8.95 4.51 14.09
N GLU A 298 10.13 5.06 13.81
CA GLU A 298 11.07 5.51 14.84
C GLU A 298 10.49 6.65 15.69
N SER A 299 9.77 7.60 15.08
CA SER A 299 9.11 8.67 15.84
C SER A 299 8.02 8.14 16.78
N GLN A 300 7.33 7.06 16.41
CA GLN A 300 6.35 6.39 17.26
C GLN A 300 7.03 5.60 18.39
N LYS A 301 8.13 4.90 18.13
CA LYS A 301 8.92 4.24 19.20
C LYS A 301 9.35 5.26 20.27
N ASN A 302 9.99 6.34 19.82
CA ASN A 302 10.42 7.44 20.70
C ASN A 302 9.24 8.12 21.43
N ARG A 303 8.06 8.19 20.81
CA ARG A 303 6.83 8.72 21.45
C ARG A 303 6.43 7.86 22.64
N PHE A 304 6.31 6.54 22.45
CA PHE A 304 5.84 5.64 23.51
C PHE A 304 6.84 5.52 24.66
N GLU A 305 8.14 5.47 24.36
CA GLU A 305 9.20 5.46 25.38
C GLU A 305 9.14 6.71 26.28
N LYS A 306 8.87 7.88 25.70
CA LYS A 306 8.70 9.14 26.46
C LYS A 306 7.43 9.18 27.30
N LEU A 307 6.44 8.36 26.98
CA LEU A 307 5.11 8.35 27.63
C LEU A 307 4.95 7.10 28.52
N ASN A 308 6.05 6.69 29.17
CA ASN A 308 6.14 5.60 30.15
C ASN A 308 5.91 4.18 29.62
N PHE A 309 6.02 3.94 28.31
CA PHE A 309 6.04 2.60 27.73
C PHE A 309 7.46 2.23 27.29
N ASN A 310 8.24 1.65 28.20
CA ASN A 310 9.67 1.40 28.02
C ASN A 310 10.01 0.28 27.01
N TYR A 311 9.05 -0.57 26.65
CA TYR A 311 9.26 -1.68 25.73
C TYR A 311 8.35 -1.55 24.52
N VAL A 312 8.92 -1.24 23.35
CA VAL A 312 8.15 -0.95 22.14
C VAL A 312 8.51 -1.89 20.99
N ASN A 313 7.49 -2.50 20.40
CA ASN A 313 7.59 -3.32 19.19
C ASN A 313 6.71 -2.71 18.10
N ALA A 314 7.32 -2.12 17.08
CA ALA A 314 6.60 -1.40 16.04
C ALA A 314 7.18 -1.67 14.65
N GLY A 315 6.27 -1.77 13.68
CA GLY A 315 6.55 -2.00 12.28
C GLY A 315 5.39 -1.53 11.42
N ASP A 316 5.62 -1.40 10.11
CA ASP A 316 4.56 -1.09 9.17
C ASP A 316 3.71 -2.32 8.81
N MET A 317 2.67 -2.12 8.00
CA MET A 317 1.79 -3.22 7.61
C MET A 317 2.48 -4.23 6.69
N PHE A 318 3.51 -3.87 5.93
CA PHE A 318 4.19 -4.82 5.05
C PHE A 318 5.11 -5.73 5.87
N GLN A 319 5.77 -5.18 6.90
CA GLN A 319 6.48 -5.98 7.89
C GLN A 319 5.55 -6.97 8.60
N LEU A 320 4.29 -6.59 8.86
CA LEU A 320 3.29 -7.52 9.40
C LEU A 320 2.89 -8.60 8.39
N TRP A 321 2.74 -8.24 7.11
CA TRP A 321 2.52 -9.21 6.03
C TRP A 321 3.63 -10.25 5.97
N LEU A 322 4.90 -9.81 5.98
CA LEU A 322 6.07 -10.70 5.96
C LEU A 322 6.24 -11.53 7.25
N GLN A 323 5.79 -11.01 8.40
CA GLN A 323 5.79 -11.74 9.67
C GLN A 323 4.73 -12.86 9.70
N THR A 324 3.69 -12.76 8.87
CA THR A 324 2.61 -13.74 8.85
C THR A 324 3.09 -15.06 8.25
N SER A 325 2.59 -16.19 8.76
CA SER A 325 2.99 -17.51 8.26
C SER A 325 2.64 -17.72 6.79
N ASP A 326 3.54 -18.40 6.08
CA ASP A 326 3.40 -18.78 4.67
C ASP A 326 2.08 -19.50 4.36
N GLU A 327 1.63 -20.35 5.27
CA GLU A 327 0.36 -21.07 5.14
C GLU A 327 -0.83 -20.09 5.11
N LEU A 328 -0.84 -19.12 6.03
CA LEU A 328 -1.93 -18.15 6.13
C LEU A 328 -1.88 -17.16 4.95
N ILE A 329 -0.70 -16.69 4.56
CA ILE A 329 -0.52 -15.86 3.37
C ILE A 329 -1.01 -16.60 2.12
N SER A 330 -0.63 -17.87 1.94
CA SER A 330 -1.08 -18.68 0.80
C SER A 330 -2.61 -18.85 0.79
N LYS A 331 -3.24 -19.03 1.96
CA LYS A 331 -4.72 -19.07 2.08
C LYS A 331 -5.32 -17.74 1.63
N VAL A 332 -4.80 -16.61 2.12
CA VAL A 332 -5.29 -15.26 1.79
C VAL A 332 -5.17 -14.93 0.31
N GLU A 333 -4.03 -15.26 -0.31
CA GLU A 333 -3.79 -14.99 -1.73
C GLU A 333 -4.76 -15.73 -2.65
N LYS A 334 -5.25 -16.90 -2.24
CA LYS A 334 -6.23 -17.70 -2.99
C LYS A 334 -7.66 -17.17 -2.88
N ILE A 335 -7.95 -16.24 -1.96
CA ILE A 335 -9.33 -15.79 -1.68
C ILE A 335 -9.89 -14.94 -2.83
N GLN A 336 -9.07 -14.06 -3.39
CA GLN A 336 -9.43 -13.10 -4.42
C GLN A 336 -8.24 -12.83 -5.35
N PRO A 337 -8.45 -12.75 -6.68
CA PRO A 337 -7.39 -12.37 -7.61
C PRO A 337 -6.80 -10.99 -7.25
N PHE A 338 -5.48 -10.87 -7.26
CA PHE A 338 -4.75 -9.69 -6.80
C PHE A 338 -3.55 -9.40 -7.71
N ASP A 339 -3.43 -8.15 -8.15
CA ASP A 339 -2.33 -7.68 -9.00
C ASP A 339 -1.92 -6.23 -8.70
N GLU A 340 -2.37 -5.69 -7.57
CA GLU A 340 -2.21 -4.30 -7.11
C GLU A 340 -1.05 -4.18 -6.11
N LEU A 341 0.08 -4.86 -6.36
CA LEU A 341 1.18 -4.96 -5.40
C LEU A 341 1.84 -3.60 -5.12
N GLU A 342 2.00 -2.74 -6.13
CA GLU A 342 2.52 -1.37 -5.93
C GLU A 342 1.63 -0.55 -4.98
N GLU A 343 0.30 -0.65 -5.15
CA GLU A 343 -0.67 0.03 -4.28
C GLU A 343 -0.62 -0.51 -2.86
N PHE A 344 -0.37 -1.82 -2.72
CA PHE A 344 -0.28 -2.48 -1.43
C PHE A 344 1.03 -2.11 -0.70
N HIS A 345 2.15 -1.98 -1.39
CA HIS A 345 3.39 -1.42 -0.82
C HIS A 345 3.18 0.01 -0.32
N LEU A 346 2.62 0.87 -1.17
CA LEU A 346 2.34 2.26 -0.81
C LEU A 346 1.42 2.34 0.41
N PHE A 347 0.28 1.64 0.40
CA PHE A 347 -0.60 1.57 1.57
C PHE A 347 0.14 1.09 2.81
N SER A 348 0.93 0.02 2.68
CA SER A 348 1.49 -0.67 3.82
C SER A 348 2.53 0.15 4.57
N HIS A 349 3.36 0.91 3.87
CA HIS A 349 4.34 1.83 4.47
C HIS A 349 3.69 3.07 5.14
N HIS A 350 2.42 3.35 4.83
CA HIS A 350 1.67 4.48 5.39
C HIS A 350 0.79 4.10 6.58
N TYR A 351 0.92 2.89 7.11
CA TYR A 351 0.21 2.44 8.30
C TYR A 351 1.18 1.72 9.24
N ILE A 352 1.13 2.06 10.53
CA ILE A 352 1.93 1.43 11.58
C ILE A 352 1.07 0.48 12.40
N LEU A 353 1.66 -0.62 12.86
CA LEU A 353 1.24 -1.35 14.05
C LEU A 353 2.32 -1.18 15.12
N CYS A 354 1.97 -0.53 16.23
CA CYS A 354 2.86 -0.36 17.37
C CYS A 354 2.23 -1.00 18.61
N HIS A 355 2.96 -1.94 19.21
CA HIS A 355 2.63 -2.57 20.48
C HIS A 355 3.69 -2.15 21.50
N ALA A 356 3.30 -1.29 22.42
CA ALA A 356 4.13 -0.80 23.51
C ALA A 356 3.67 -1.40 24.85
N THR A 357 4.58 -1.57 25.80
CA THR A 357 4.24 -2.02 27.16
C THR A 357 5.19 -1.43 28.20
N ASN A 358 4.67 -1.26 29.41
CA ASN A 358 5.46 -0.92 30.60
C ASN A 358 5.66 -2.12 31.53
N ASP A 359 5.16 -3.31 31.13
CA ASP A 359 5.41 -4.56 31.82
C ASP A 359 6.80 -5.10 31.45
N SER A 360 7.73 -5.09 32.41
CA SER A 360 9.07 -5.63 32.22
C SER A 360 9.13 -7.14 32.10
N GLU A 361 8.08 -7.85 32.52
CA GLU A 361 8.01 -9.32 32.44
C GLU A 361 7.52 -9.79 31.06
N PHE A 362 6.89 -8.92 30.28
CA PHE A 362 6.37 -9.28 28.97
C PHE A 362 7.47 -9.34 27.91
N VAL A 363 7.54 -10.47 27.21
CA VAL A 363 8.53 -10.69 26.15
C VAL A 363 7.85 -10.75 24.78
N PHE A 364 8.26 -9.86 23.87
CA PHE A 364 7.91 -9.97 22.46
C PHE A 364 8.60 -11.20 21.84
N THR A 365 7.87 -12.31 21.73
CA THR A 365 8.40 -13.55 21.15
C THR A 365 8.79 -13.33 19.67
N PRO A 366 9.73 -14.11 19.12
CA PRO A 366 10.17 -13.96 17.72
C PRO A 366 9.03 -13.99 16.70
N LYS A 367 7.95 -14.75 16.99
CA LYS A 367 6.74 -14.81 16.16
C LYS A 367 6.05 -13.45 15.99
N TYR A 368 6.11 -12.58 16.99
CA TYR A 368 5.41 -11.30 17.02
C TYR A 368 6.36 -10.10 16.99
N LYS A 369 7.67 -10.28 17.17
CA LYS A 369 8.66 -9.21 17.12
C LYS A 369 8.92 -8.76 15.69
N PHE A 370 8.76 -7.46 15.42
CA PHE A 370 9.14 -6.88 14.14
C PHE A 370 10.66 -6.84 13.98
N VAL A 371 11.13 -6.96 12.75
CA VAL A 371 12.55 -6.80 12.42
C VAL A 371 12.86 -5.30 12.36
N ASP A 372 13.88 -4.87 13.10
CA ASP A 372 14.35 -3.49 13.05
C ASP A 372 15.06 -3.23 11.71
N ASN A 373 14.36 -2.61 10.75
CA ASN A 373 14.95 -2.12 9.50
C ASN A 373 15.60 -0.74 9.72
N LYS A 374 16.43 -0.59 10.75
CA LYS A 374 17.02 0.70 11.18
C LYS A 374 17.93 1.39 10.13
N SER A 375 18.09 0.87 8.91
CA SER A 375 19.24 1.19 8.07
C SER A 375 19.00 1.57 6.60
N LEU A 376 17.79 1.59 6.04
CA LEU A 376 17.66 1.78 4.57
C LEU A 376 17.33 3.21 4.12
N ASP A 377 16.58 3.99 4.91
CA ASP A 377 16.00 5.26 4.44
C ASP A 377 16.99 6.45 4.34
N LYS A 378 18.26 6.30 4.76
CA LYS A 378 19.25 7.39 4.74
C LYS A 378 20.68 6.99 4.36
N GLN A 379 20.88 5.82 3.74
CA GLN A 379 22.24 5.30 3.48
C GLN A 379 22.77 5.51 2.06
N PHE A 380 21.96 6.00 1.12
CA PHE A 380 22.43 6.22 -0.24
C PHE A 380 22.89 7.66 -0.46
N LYS A 381 23.96 7.80 -1.24
CA LYS A 381 24.50 9.09 -1.65
C LYS A 381 23.54 9.75 -2.66
N ILE A 382 23.49 11.07 -2.65
CA ILE A 382 22.78 11.85 -3.67
C ILE A 382 23.76 12.21 -4.77
N TYR A 383 23.33 12.03 -6.02
CA TYR A 383 24.10 12.43 -7.20
C TYR A 383 24.27 13.95 -7.23
N ASN A 384 25.34 14.44 -7.84
CA ASN A 384 25.56 15.89 -7.94
C ASN A 384 24.47 16.54 -8.80
N ASP A 385 23.54 17.24 -8.15
CA ASP A 385 22.31 17.79 -8.72
C ASP A 385 22.55 18.75 -9.91
N LYS A 386 23.70 19.43 -9.97
CA LYS A 386 24.02 20.38 -11.06
C LYS A 386 24.00 19.75 -12.47
N ASN A 387 24.14 18.43 -12.54
CA ASN A 387 24.23 17.66 -13.77
C ASN A 387 22.89 17.02 -14.19
N VAL A 388 21.82 17.20 -13.41
CA VAL A 388 20.50 16.68 -13.72
C VAL A 388 19.49 17.82 -13.67
N LYS A 389 18.76 18.04 -14.76
CA LYS A 389 17.63 18.98 -14.78
C LYS A 389 16.34 18.20 -14.96
N ILE A 390 15.37 18.45 -14.09
CA ILE A 390 14.05 17.83 -14.15
C ILE A 390 13.03 18.92 -14.49
N ARG A 391 12.16 18.64 -15.47
CA ARG A 391 11.10 19.54 -15.92
C ARG A 391 9.77 18.80 -15.95
N ASP A 392 8.76 19.35 -15.26
CA ASP A 392 7.36 18.95 -15.43
C ASP A 392 6.81 19.59 -16.71
N LEU A 393 6.28 18.79 -17.63
CA LEU A 393 5.67 19.29 -18.87
C LEU A 393 4.22 19.74 -18.68
N GLY A 394 3.62 19.55 -17.51
CA GLY A 394 2.34 20.14 -17.12
C GLY A 394 1.07 19.41 -17.58
N PHE A 395 1.20 18.17 -18.09
CA PHE A 395 0.06 17.36 -18.52
C PHE A 395 0.27 15.87 -18.30
N ASP A 396 -0.83 15.13 -18.20
CA ASP A 396 -0.87 13.68 -18.09
C ASP A 396 -1.51 13.05 -19.34
N ILE A 397 -1.13 11.80 -19.63
CA ILE A 397 -1.81 10.99 -20.66
C ILE A 397 -2.99 10.22 -20.10
N LYS A 398 -3.18 10.29 -18.77
CA LYS A 398 -4.13 9.50 -17.98
C LYS A 398 -4.09 8.02 -18.38
N ARG A 399 -2.90 7.41 -18.31
CA ARG A 399 -2.69 5.98 -18.54
C ARG A 399 -1.59 5.47 -17.62
N ARG A 400 -1.73 4.23 -17.17
CA ARG A 400 -0.70 3.48 -16.44
C ARG A 400 -0.65 2.03 -16.91
N PHE A 401 0.47 1.36 -16.67
CA PHE A 401 0.72 -0.03 -17.07
C PHE A 401 0.56 -0.31 -18.58
N GLY A 402 0.62 0.73 -19.40
CA GLY A 402 0.99 0.60 -20.80
C GLY A 402 2.50 0.75 -20.95
N THR A 403 2.96 0.87 -22.18
CA THR A 403 4.38 0.90 -22.51
C THR A 403 4.58 1.69 -23.78
N SER A 404 5.77 2.24 -23.95
CA SER A 404 6.07 3.12 -25.06
C SER A 404 7.35 2.75 -25.78
N ILE A 405 7.49 3.31 -26.97
CA ILE A 405 8.70 3.31 -27.77
C ILE A 405 8.97 4.72 -28.31
N MET A 406 10.22 4.98 -28.67
CA MET A 406 10.57 6.12 -29.52
C MET A 406 10.22 5.83 -30.99
N SER A 407 9.72 6.85 -31.67
CA SER A 407 9.56 6.89 -33.13
C SER A 407 10.33 8.09 -33.65
N GLU A 408 11.44 7.82 -34.34
CA GLU A 408 12.30 8.82 -34.96
C GLU A 408 11.67 9.34 -36.27
N ASN A 409 11.85 10.64 -36.56
CA ASN A 409 11.71 11.24 -37.89
C ASN A 409 10.36 11.16 -38.63
N TYR A 410 9.21 11.00 -37.95
CA TYR A 410 7.92 11.21 -38.61
C TYR A 410 7.58 12.72 -38.68
N LYS A 411 7.79 13.34 -39.84
CA LYS A 411 7.61 14.79 -40.09
C LYS A 411 8.56 15.71 -39.29
N ASN A 412 9.82 15.29 -39.07
CA ASN A 412 10.86 16.07 -38.38
C ASN A 412 10.62 16.40 -36.89
N ILE A 413 9.70 15.69 -36.21
CA ILE A 413 9.46 15.85 -34.77
C ILE A 413 9.61 14.48 -34.10
N ASP A 414 10.52 14.40 -33.11
CA ASP A 414 10.65 13.21 -32.28
C ASP A 414 9.36 12.96 -31.51
N SER A 415 8.97 11.69 -31.44
CA SER A 415 7.69 11.33 -30.82
C SER A 415 7.76 10.03 -30.05
N ILE A 416 6.94 9.94 -29.01
CA ILE A 416 6.74 8.73 -28.22
C ILE A 416 5.44 8.08 -28.68
N ILE A 417 5.48 6.80 -29.02
CA ILE A 417 4.28 6.01 -29.27
C ILE A 417 3.99 5.20 -28.01
N TYR A 418 2.83 5.41 -27.38
CA TYR A 418 2.40 4.73 -26.18
C TYR A 418 1.21 3.81 -26.49
N ASN A 419 1.33 2.52 -26.18
CA ASN A 419 0.31 1.52 -26.47
C ASN A 419 -0.48 1.12 -25.21
N SER A 420 -1.81 1.01 -25.39
CA SER A 420 -2.74 0.40 -24.44
C SER A 420 -2.62 0.97 -23.00
N GLY A 421 -2.62 0.13 -21.96
CA GLY A 421 -2.59 0.53 -20.56
C GLY A 421 -4.00 0.61 -19.96
N CYS A 422 -4.17 1.33 -18.84
CA CYS A 422 -5.49 1.50 -18.23
C CYS A 422 -5.76 2.90 -17.64
N ASN A 423 -7.04 3.28 -17.65
CA ASN A 423 -7.58 4.47 -16.98
C ASN A 423 -9.11 4.45 -16.82
N PRO A 424 -9.64 4.00 -15.67
CA PRO A 424 -9.15 2.83 -14.95
C PRO A 424 -9.42 1.53 -15.73
N ALA A 425 -10.29 1.58 -16.74
CA ALA A 425 -10.52 0.48 -17.67
C ALA A 425 -9.31 0.31 -18.60
N ARG A 426 -9.07 -0.92 -19.06
CA ARG A 426 -8.00 -1.19 -20.02
C ARG A 426 -8.34 -0.59 -21.38
N LEU A 427 -7.30 -0.19 -22.10
CA LEU A 427 -7.39 0.44 -23.40
C LEU A 427 -6.65 -0.42 -24.44
N ASP A 428 -7.14 -0.42 -25.67
CA ASP A 428 -6.51 -0.99 -26.87
C ASP A 428 -5.97 0.10 -27.81
N SER A 429 -6.19 1.37 -27.46
CA SER A 429 -5.77 2.50 -28.26
C SER A 429 -4.27 2.77 -28.15
N THR A 430 -3.69 3.20 -29.27
CA THR A 430 -2.32 3.70 -29.33
C THR A 430 -2.34 5.21 -29.46
N ILE A 431 -1.51 5.91 -28.69
CA ILE A 431 -1.34 7.36 -28.80
C ILE A 431 0.08 7.69 -29.22
N LYS A 432 0.23 8.75 -30.01
CA LYS A 432 1.50 9.38 -30.32
C LYS A 432 1.59 10.68 -29.52
N ILE A 433 2.75 10.94 -28.94
CA ILE A 433 3.04 12.13 -28.15
C ILE A 433 4.21 12.84 -28.84
N GLY A 434 3.95 13.98 -29.46
CA GLY A 434 4.99 14.83 -30.04
C GLY A 434 5.82 15.53 -28.97
N LEU A 435 7.14 15.57 -29.16
CA LEU A 435 8.09 16.17 -28.22
C LEU A 435 8.56 17.58 -28.63
N ASP A 436 7.82 18.25 -29.51
CA ASP A 436 8.18 19.59 -29.99
C ASP A 436 8.19 20.62 -28.84
N VAL A 437 9.30 21.34 -28.71
CA VAL A 437 9.62 22.22 -27.59
C VAL A 437 9.09 23.65 -27.82
N GLU A 438 8.67 23.99 -29.04
CA GLU A 438 8.25 25.36 -29.40
C GLU A 438 6.77 25.68 -29.14
N ILE A 439 5.97 24.70 -28.70
CA ILE A 439 4.52 24.90 -28.46
C ILE A 439 4.26 25.04 -26.97
N ASP A 440 3.78 26.20 -26.53
CA ASP A 440 3.43 26.54 -25.14
C ASP A 440 2.37 25.59 -24.52
N ASN A 441 1.68 24.77 -25.31
CA ASN A 441 0.70 23.76 -24.90
C ASN A 441 1.00 22.36 -25.45
N PHE A 442 1.88 21.60 -24.78
CA PHE A 442 2.18 20.20 -25.12
C PHE A 442 0.96 19.25 -25.20
N LYS A 443 -0.20 19.62 -24.64
CA LYS A 443 -1.43 18.80 -24.71
C LYS A 443 -1.94 18.61 -26.13
N ASP A 444 -1.66 19.56 -27.03
CA ASP A 444 -2.07 19.50 -28.44
C ASP A 444 -1.20 18.51 -29.25
N ASN A 445 -0.13 17.98 -28.64
CA ASN A 445 0.79 17.03 -29.27
C ASN A 445 0.39 15.56 -29.07
N ILE A 446 -0.78 15.26 -28.48
CA ILE A 446 -1.26 13.88 -28.35
C ILE A 446 -2.21 13.54 -29.51
N GLU A 447 -1.76 12.65 -30.39
CA GLU A 447 -2.55 12.11 -31.50
C GLU A 447 -3.02 10.69 -31.14
N LEU A 448 -4.33 10.44 -31.21
CA LEU A 448 -4.87 9.08 -31.15
C LEU A 448 -4.64 8.41 -32.51
N LEU A 449 -3.88 7.31 -32.53
CA LEU A 449 -3.62 6.55 -33.75
C LEU A 449 -4.76 5.56 -34.00
N GLU A 450 -5.28 5.54 -35.21
CA GLU A 450 -6.31 4.59 -35.62
C GLU A 450 -5.78 3.16 -35.57
N ASN A 451 -6.59 2.23 -35.06
CA ASN A 451 -6.29 0.81 -35.12
C ASN A 451 -6.63 0.28 -36.52
N ASN A 452 -5.59 0.07 -37.34
CA ASN A 452 -5.73 -0.42 -38.71
C ASN A 452 -4.97 -1.75 -38.90
N SER A 453 -5.51 -2.66 -39.71
CA SER A 453 -4.80 -3.85 -40.19
C SER A 453 -5.41 -4.36 -41.49
N ASP A 454 -4.62 -5.11 -42.27
CA ASP A 454 -5.09 -5.70 -43.53
C ASP A 454 -6.15 -6.81 -43.32
N THR A 455 -6.26 -7.34 -42.10
CA THR A 455 -7.19 -8.43 -41.74
C THR A 455 -8.39 -7.95 -40.93
N GLY A 456 -8.44 -6.66 -40.56
CA GLY A 456 -9.44 -6.12 -39.63
C GLY A 456 -9.28 -6.56 -38.17
N LEU A 457 -8.21 -7.29 -37.82
CA LEU A 457 -7.89 -7.71 -36.46
C LEU A 457 -6.75 -6.86 -35.87
N PHE A 458 -6.82 -6.54 -34.58
CA PHE A 458 -5.80 -5.77 -33.85
C PHE A 458 -5.75 -6.20 -32.37
N PRO A 459 -4.73 -5.80 -31.60
CA PRO A 459 -4.61 -6.18 -30.19
C PRO A 459 -5.82 -5.75 -29.36
N THR A 460 -6.32 -6.65 -28.53
CA THR A 460 -7.36 -6.34 -27.53
C THR A 460 -6.85 -5.47 -26.39
N ALA A 461 -7.77 -4.81 -25.70
CA ALA A 461 -7.47 -3.88 -24.61
C ALA A 461 -6.73 -4.57 -23.45
N ARG A 462 -5.51 -4.10 -23.14
CA ARG A 462 -4.58 -4.81 -22.26
C ARG A 462 -3.72 -3.86 -21.42
N MET A 463 -3.16 -4.41 -20.35
CA MET A 463 -2.16 -3.75 -19.51
C MET A 463 -1.06 -4.74 -19.12
N CYS A 464 0.07 -4.25 -18.61
CA CYS A 464 1.22 -5.05 -18.21
C CYS A 464 1.76 -5.96 -19.34
N HIS A 465 1.61 -5.52 -20.58
CA HIS A 465 2.25 -6.10 -21.76
C HIS A 465 3.60 -5.39 -21.97
N SER A 466 4.39 -5.87 -22.91
CA SER A 466 5.54 -5.13 -23.40
C SER A 466 5.32 -4.62 -24.82
N PHE A 467 5.94 -3.49 -25.16
CA PHE A 467 5.91 -2.86 -26.47
C PHE A 467 7.33 -2.37 -26.75
N THR A 468 8.01 -3.01 -27.69
CA THR A 468 9.45 -2.82 -27.88
C THR A 468 9.77 -2.64 -29.36
N THR A 469 10.66 -1.69 -29.66
CA THR A 469 11.17 -1.46 -31.02
C THR A 469 11.92 -2.69 -31.49
N LEU A 470 11.45 -3.27 -32.61
CA LEU A 470 12.05 -4.45 -33.23
C LEU A 470 13.05 -4.06 -34.32
N SER A 471 12.70 -3.06 -35.12
CA SER A 471 13.53 -2.48 -36.17
C SER A 471 13.12 -1.03 -36.43
N ASP A 472 13.83 -0.35 -37.33
CA ASP A 472 13.57 1.06 -37.66
C ASP A 472 12.11 1.33 -38.11
N THR A 473 11.39 0.32 -38.61
CA THR A 473 10.00 0.45 -39.10
C THR A 473 8.96 -0.34 -38.32
N GLU A 474 9.37 -1.17 -37.34
CA GLU A 474 8.47 -2.12 -36.68
C GLU A 474 8.72 -2.18 -35.17
N ALA A 475 7.63 -2.33 -34.43
CA ALA A 475 7.64 -2.64 -33.00
C ALA A 475 6.77 -3.87 -32.72
N ILE A 476 7.01 -4.55 -31.60
CA ILE A 476 6.26 -5.74 -31.19
C ILE A 476 5.58 -5.52 -29.84
N VAL A 477 4.30 -5.88 -29.76
CA VAL A 477 3.54 -6.05 -28.54
C VAL A 477 3.54 -7.53 -28.16
N ILE A 478 3.86 -7.86 -26.92
CA ILE A 478 3.87 -9.24 -26.40
C ILE A 478 3.01 -9.32 -25.15
N GLY A 479 2.04 -10.25 -25.16
CA GLY A 479 1.27 -10.66 -23.98
C GLY A 479 0.47 -9.53 -23.33
N GLY A 480 0.47 -9.51 -21.99
CA GLY A 480 -0.33 -8.62 -21.15
C GLY A 480 -1.50 -9.34 -20.51
N ARG A 481 -2.43 -8.57 -19.95
CA ARG A 481 -3.64 -9.14 -19.32
C ARG A 481 -4.88 -8.28 -19.48
N THR A 482 -6.04 -8.94 -19.47
CA THR A 482 -7.37 -8.31 -19.35
C THR A 482 -7.93 -8.35 -17.93
N GLY A 483 -7.19 -8.90 -16.97
CA GLY A 483 -7.59 -9.01 -15.57
C GLY A 483 -6.54 -9.79 -14.79
N PRO A 484 -6.57 -9.80 -13.45
CA PRO A 484 -5.50 -10.42 -12.66
C PRO A 484 -5.20 -11.88 -13.02
N ASN A 485 -6.24 -12.65 -13.40
CA ASN A 485 -6.13 -14.05 -13.82
C ASN A 485 -6.51 -14.27 -15.30
N GLN A 486 -6.40 -13.22 -16.13
CA GLN A 486 -6.73 -13.29 -17.55
C GLN A 486 -5.50 -12.85 -18.34
N SER A 487 -4.48 -13.71 -18.30
CA SER A 487 -3.24 -13.54 -19.03
C SER A 487 -3.49 -13.68 -20.54
N ILE A 488 -2.73 -12.94 -21.35
CA ILE A 488 -2.83 -12.92 -22.81
C ILE A 488 -1.57 -13.56 -23.39
N TRP A 489 -1.75 -14.41 -24.39
CA TRP A 489 -0.69 -15.14 -25.06
C TRP A 489 -0.27 -14.53 -26.41
N ASP A 490 -1.11 -13.70 -27.03
CA ASP A 490 -0.84 -13.23 -28.38
C ASP A 490 0.22 -12.12 -28.46
N SER A 491 0.97 -12.13 -29.58
CA SER A 491 1.87 -11.04 -29.95
C SER A 491 1.51 -10.44 -31.30
N TRP A 492 1.88 -9.16 -31.46
CA TRP A 492 1.51 -8.35 -32.61
C TRP A 492 2.64 -7.44 -33.03
N ILE A 493 2.90 -7.33 -34.33
CA ILE A 493 3.78 -6.31 -34.89
C ILE A 493 2.96 -5.07 -35.25
N TYR A 494 3.47 -3.92 -34.86
CA TYR A 494 3.03 -2.60 -35.30
C TYR A 494 4.02 -2.03 -36.28
N HIS A 495 3.58 -1.71 -37.49
CA HIS A 495 4.39 -1.03 -38.47
C HIS A 495 4.26 0.49 -38.31
N LEU A 496 5.37 1.18 -38.04
CA LEU A 496 5.40 2.60 -37.63
C LEU A 496 4.89 3.55 -38.72
N GLU A 497 5.28 3.31 -39.97
CA GLU A 497 4.91 4.19 -41.10
C GLU A 497 3.45 3.97 -41.56
N THR A 498 3.08 2.72 -41.85
CA THR A 498 1.73 2.37 -42.32
C THR A 498 0.69 2.38 -41.20
N ARG A 499 1.13 2.43 -39.93
CA ARG A 499 0.30 2.39 -38.72
C ARG A 499 -0.59 1.14 -38.65
N LYS A 500 -0.13 0.03 -39.22
CA LYS A 500 -0.88 -1.23 -39.30
C LYS A 500 -0.40 -2.25 -38.29
N TRP A 501 -1.35 -2.99 -37.73
CA TRP A 501 -1.12 -4.16 -36.90
C TRP A 501 -1.08 -5.44 -37.73
N ARG A 502 -0.19 -6.37 -37.35
CA ARG A 502 -0.15 -7.73 -37.87
C ARG A 502 0.06 -8.71 -36.73
N LYS A 503 -0.83 -9.69 -36.61
CA LYS A 503 -0.69 -10.76 -35.61
C LYS A 503 0.51 -11.65 -35.94
N ILE A 504 1.24 -12.07 -34.92
CA ILE A 504 2.27 -13.10 -35.03
C ILE A 504 1.72 -14.40 -34.46
N ASN A 505 1.97 -15.51 -35.17
CA ASN A 505 1.75 -16.85 -34.62
C ASN A 505 3.01 -17.27 -33.86
N ASP A 506 3.15 -16.77 -32.65
CA ASP A 506 4.18 -17.23 -31.72
C ASP A 506 3.69 -18.44 -30.91
N SER A 507 4.63 -19.12 -30.27
CA SER A 507 4.38 -20.24 -29.36
C SER A 507 4.58 -19.83 -27.90
N LEU A 508 4.44 -18.54 -27.57
CA LEU A 508 4.70 -18.06 -26.22
C LEU A 508 3.51 -18.35 -25.30
N THR A 509 3.82 -18.86 -24.11
CA THR A 509 2.85 -18.97 -23.04
C THR A 509 2.29 -17.61 -22.66
N SER A 510 1.00 -17.56 -22.31
CA SER A 510 0.36 -16.37 -21.74
C SER A 510 1.19 -15.77 -20.62
N ARG A 511 1.46 -14.46 -20.73
CA ARG A 511 2.40 -13.77 -19.84
C ARG A 511 2.05 -12.30 -19.65
N TYR A 512 2.23 -11.78 -18.44
CA TYR A 512 2.14 -10.35 -18.15
C TYR A 512 3.14 -9.91 -17.08
N ARG A 513 3.36 -8.59 -16.94
CA ARG A 513 4.37 -8.01 -16.02
C ARG A 513 5.79 -8.54 -16.29
N HIS A 514 6.04 -9.00 -17.51
CA HIS A 514 7.36 -9.31 -18.01
C HIS A 514 8.07 -8.04 -18.47
N ALA A 515 9.38 -8.14 -18.59
CA ALA A 515 10.24 -7.10 -19.12
C ALA A 515 10.69 -7.48 -20.54
N SER A 516 10.91 -6.51 -21.42
CA SER A 516 11.58 -6.79 -22.70
C SER A 516 12.46 -5.64 -23.18
N CYS A 517 13.51 -5.99 -23.91
CA CYS A 517 14.41 -5.03 -24.55
C CYS A 517 14.86 -5.53 -25.92
N SER A 518 15.32 -4.61 -26.78
CA SER A 518 15.87 -4.98 -28.08
C SER A 518 17.27 -5.57 -27.94
N LEU A 519 17.58 -6.60 -28.74
CA LEU A 519 18.92 -7.17 -28.85
C LEU A 519 19.61 -6.79 -30.18
N GLY A 520 19.01 -5.92 -30.98
CA GLY A 520 19.49 -5.55 -32.31
C GLY A 520 18.38 -5.02 -33.22
N LYS A 521 18.44 -5.31 -34.52
CA LYS A 521 17.40 -4.91 -35.49
C LYS A 521 16.41 -6.04 -35.84
N ASP A 522 16.56 -7.20 -35.21
CA ASP A 522 15.86 -8.43 -35.58
C ASP A 522 15.38 -9.26 -34.37
N ARG A 523 15.70 -8.85 -33.14
CA ARG A 523 15.49 -9.71 -31.95
C ARG A 523 15.09 -8.92 -30.72
N ILE A 524 14.22 -9.53 -29.92
CA ILE A 524 13.78 -8.99 -28.63
C ILE A 524 14.04 -10.03 -27.54
N LEU A 525 14.62 -9.60 -26.43
CA LEU A 525 14.70 -10.38 -25.20
C LEU A 525 13.43 -10.16 -24.38
N VAL A 526 12.82 -11.25 -23.92
CA VAL A 526 11.68 -11.26 -23.00
C VAL A 526 12.12 -11.93 -21.71
N VAL A 527 11.88 -11.29 -20.57
CA VAL A 527 12.32 -11.77 -19.26
C VAL A 527 11.18 -11.76 -18.25
N GLY A 528 11.00 -12.88 -17.55
CA GLY A 528 10.17 -12.96 -16.35
C GLY A 528 8.69 -12.66 -16.61
N GLY A 529 7.98 -12.17 -15.61
CA GLY A 529 6.53 -11.98 -15.61
C GLY A 529 5.76 -13.19 -15.09
N VAL A 530 4.46 -13.00 -14.88
CA VAL A 530 3.53 -14.03 -14.41
C VAL A 530 3.11 -14.90 -15.59
N VAL A 531 3.28 -16.21 -15.45
CA VAL A 531 2.95 -17.22 -16.46
C VAL A 531 1.91 -18.17 -15.88
N ASP A 532 0.97 -18.63 -16.69
CA ASP A 532 -0.05 -19.58 -16.24
C ASP A 532 0.57 -20.94 -15.87
N ALA A 533 0.19 -21.48 -14.70
CA ALA A 533 0.81 -22.64 -14.06
C ALA A 533 0.71 -23.98 -14.83
N ILE A 534 -0.06 -24.02 -15.92
CA ILE A 534 -0.27 -25.21 -16.75
C ILE A 534 0.93 -25.44 -17.68
N ASP A 535 1.77 -24.43 -17.90
CA ASP A 535 2.91 -24.55 -18.79
C ASP A 535 4.17 -24.98 -18.03
N ASN A 536 4.62 -26.21 -18.30
CA ASN A 536 5.80 -26.80 -17.67
C ASN A 536 7.12 -26.17 -18.16
N ASN A 537 7.08 -25.32 -19.20
CA ASN A 537 8.28 -24.67 -19.74
C ASN A 537 8.49 -23.28 -19.12
N LYS A 538 8.85 -23.26 -17.84
CA LYS A 538 9.06 -22.06 -17.01
C LYS A 538 10.38 -21.32 -17.30
N SER A 539 10.77 -21.20 -18.57
CA SER A 539 11.96 -20.41 -18.90
C SER A 539 11.73 -18.94 -18.54
N ILE A 540 12.63 -18.38 -17.74
CA ILE A 540 12.59 -16.96 -17.37
C ILE A 540 12.97 -16.10 -18.57
N PHE A 541 13.84 -16.59 -19.44
CA PHE A 541 14.30 -15.86 -20.61
C PHE A 541 13.78 -16.49 -21.90
N ALA A 542 13.37 -15.64 -22.83
CA ALA A 542 13.01 -16.03 -24.18
C ALA A 542 13.46 -14.96 -25.18
N ILE A 543 13.76 -15.37 -26.41
CA ILE A 543 14.14 -14.48 -27.50
C ILE A 543 13.13 -14.62 -28.62
N TYR A 544 12.54 -13.49 -29.01
CA TYR A 544 11.85 -13.37 -30.29
C TYR A 544 12.88 -13.15 -31.40
N ASP A 545 12.79 -13.91 -32.48
CA ASP A 545 13.62 -13.74 -33.69
C ASP A 545 12.72 -13.42 -34.89
N LYS A 546 12.91 -12.24 -35.47
CA LYS A 546 12.14 -11.74 -36.63
C LYS A 546 12.30 -12.61 -37.87
N THR A 547 13.46 -13.26 -38.05
CA THR A 547 13.73 -14.08 -39.25
C THR A 547 12.93 -15.37 -39.25
N THR A 548 12.72 -15.96 -38.07
CA THR A 548 11.93 -17.17 -37.89
C THR A 548 10.48 -16.87 -37.50
N ASN A 549 10.21 -15.64 -37.05
CA ASN A 549 8.93 -15.18 -36.51
C ASN A 549 8.46 -16.05 -35.33
N LYS A 550 9.42 -16.48 -34.48
CA LYS A 550 9.20 -17.35 -33.33
C LYS A 550 9.78 -16.76 -32.05
N ILE A 551 9.20 -17.16 -30.92
CA ILE A 551 9.72 -16.89 -29.58
C ILE A 551 10.22 -18.21 -29.01
N GLU A 552 11.52 -18.27 -28.69
CA GLU A 552 12.17 -19.47 -28.19
C GLU A 552 12.78 -19.21 -26.80
N CYS A 553 12.62 -20.16 -25.89
CA CYS A 553 13.24 -20.09 -24.57
C CYS A 553 14.77 -20.08 -24.73
N CYS A 554 15.45 -19.25 -23.96
CA CYS A 554 16.89 -19.23 -23.90
C CYS A 554 17.36 -19.28 -22.44
N GLU A 555 18.54 -19.81 -22.20
CA GLU A 555 19.16 -19.81 -20.87
C GLU A 555 20.47 -19.04 -20.93
N PRO A 556 20.69 -18.07 -20.03
CA PRO A 556 21.97 -17.37 -19.96
C PRO A 556 23.13 -18.34 -19.72
N GLN A 557 24.27 -18.09 -20.36
CA GLN A 557 25.48 -18.86 -20.15
C GLN A 557 26.49 -18.14 -19.24
N ASN A 558 27.31 -18.90 -18.53
CA ASN A 558 28.47 -18.36 -17.81
C ASN A 558 29.65 -18.09 -18.77
N SER A 559 30.73 -17.52 -18.23
CA SER A 559 31.97 -17.25 -18.98
C SER A 559 32.62 -18.50 -19.60
N LYS A 560 32.28 -19.70 -19.10
CA LYS A 560 32.76 -21.00 -19.61
C LYS A 560 31.80 -21.65 -20.61
N GLY A 561 30.71 -20.97 -21.00
CA GLY A 561 29.71 -21.46 -21.95
C GLY A 561 28.71 -22.47 -21.38
N SER A 562 28.76 -22.76 -20.07
CA SER A 562 27.75 -23.61 -19.42
C SER A 562 26.50 -22.81 -19.11
N CYS A 563 25.31 -23.40 -19.29
CA CYS A 563 24.05 -22.76 -18.91
C CYS A 563 24.04 -22.46 -17.41
N ILE A 564 23.67 -21.23 -17.06
CA ILE A 564 23.37 -20.83 -15.69
C ILE A 564 21.89 -21.12 -15.50
N LYS A 565 21.57 -22.14 -14.71
CA LYS A 565 20.21 -22.21 -14.14
C LYS A 565 20.02 -20.95 -13.31
N THR A 566 19.01 -20.18 -13.69
CA THR A 566 18.64 -18.97 -12.94
C THR A 566 18.38 -19.34 -11.48
N VAL A 567 18.90 -18.55 -10.54
CA VAL A 567 18.72 -18.78 -9.10
C VAL A 567 17.27 -18.50 -8.68
N PHE A 568 16.58 -17.64 -9.43
CA PHE A 568 15.21 -17.23 -9.17
C PHE A 568 14.21 -18.13 -9.90
N THR A 569 13.09 -18.42 -9.26
CA THR A 569 11.99 -19.22 -9.84
C THR A 569 10.96 -18.37 -10.59
N SER A 570 11.04 -17.06 -10.43
CA SER A 570 10.18 -16.04 -11.03
C SER A 570 10.96 -14.73 -11.16
N LEU A 571 10.48 -13.80 -11.97
CA LEU A 571 10.97 -12.42 -11.98
C LEU A 571 9.84 -11.49 -12.46
N VAL A 572 8.96 -11.07 -11.57
CA VAL A 572 7.76 -10.28 -11.94
C VAL A 572 8.03 -8.79 -11.79
N SER A 573 7.70 -8.01 -12.82
CA SER A 573 7.87 -6.55 -12.87
C SER A 573 9.30 -6.06 -12.59
N SER A 574 10.32 -6.80 -13.05
CA SER A 574 11.69 -6.28 -13.12
C SER A 574 11.80 -5.19 -14.19
N ALA A 575 12.78 -4.30 -14.04
CA ALA A 575 13.12 -3.35 -15.09
C ALA A 575 14.27 -3.89 -15.95
N ILE A 576 14.23 -3.64 -17.26
CA ILE A 576 15.25 -4.07 -18.22
C ILE A 576 15.60 -2.93 -19.17
N ALA A 577 16.87 -2.83 -19.54
CA ALA A 577 17.34 -1.98 -20.62
C ALA A 577 18.47 -2.67 -21.38
N SER A 578 18.70 -2.22 -22.60
CA SER A 578 19.78 -2.70 -23.46
C SER A 578 20.50 -1.53 -24.12
N LEU A 579 21.81 -1.67 -24.33
CA LEU A 579 22.63 -0.75 -25.11
C LEU A 579 23.51 -1.54 -26.08
N ARG A 580 23.43 -1.20 -27.37
CA ARG A 580 24.23 -1.86 -28.40
C ARG A 580 25.57 -1.15 -28.55
N GLY A 581 26.66 -1.85 -28.24
CA GLY A 581 28.01 -1.35 -28.42
C GLY A 581 28.48 -1.39 -29.87
N ILE A 582 29.55 -0.64 -30.16
CA ILE A 582 30.16 -0.53 -31.50
C ILE A 582 30.65 -1.89 -32.03
N SER A 583 31.08 -2.79 -31.14
CA SER A 583 31.55 -4.14 -31.47
C SER A 583 30.44 -5.11 -31.89
N GLY A 584 29.18 -4.64 -31.97
CA GLY A 584 27.99 -5.45 -32.22
C GLY A 584 27.50 -6.23 -31.00
N THR A 585 28.19 -6.13 -29.86
CA THR A 585 27.76 -6.73 -28.59
C THR A 585 26.71 -5.84 -27.94
N THR A 586 25.60 -6.42 -27.51
CA THR A 586 24.56 -5.71 -26.76
C THR A 586 24.73 -5.98 -25.26
N THR A 587 24.87 -4.93 -24.47
CA THR A 587 24.83 -5.01 -23.00
C THR A 587 23.38 -4.94 -22.55
N VAL A 588 22.98 -5.81 -21.61
CA VAL A 588 21.63 -5.84 -21.03
C VAL A 588 21.76 -5.68 -19.52
N ALA A 589 21.01 -4.74 -18.96
CA ALA A 589 20.90 -4.53 -17.52
C ALA A 589 19.50 -4.91 -17.04
N ILE A 590 19.41 -5.60 -15.90
CA ILE A 590 18.15 -5.97 -15.24
C ILE A 590 18.24 -5.58 -13.78
N ILE A 591 17.22 -4.90 -13.26
CA ILE A 591 17.09 -4.60 -11.83
C ILE A 591 15.73 -5.03 -11.27
N GLY A 592 15.71 -5.29 -9.97
CA GLY A 592 14.46 -5.44 -9.23
C GLY A 592 13.65 -6.66 -9.65
N GLY A 593 12.36 -6.60 -9.35
CA GLY A 593 11.40 -7.66 -9.62
C GLY A 593 11.23 -8.64 -8.47
N GLU A 594 10.06 -9.26 -8.42
CA GLU A 594 9.65 -10.24 -7.43
C GLU A 594 10.12 -11.65 -7.88
N SER A 595 10.83 -12.38 -7.01
CA SER A 595 11.54 -13.62 -7.38
C SER A 595 10.99 -14.98 -6.87
N ASP A 596 10.13 -14.99 -5.85
CA ASP A 596 9.73 -16.16 -5.04
C ASP A 596 8.28 -16.11 -4.50
N GLY A 597 7.42 -15.29 -5.08
CA GLY A 597 6.10 -14.89 -4.62
C GLY A 597 6.08 -13.77 -3.56
N LYS A 598 7.22 -13.32 -3.02
CA LYS A 598 7.24 -12.43 -1.83
C LYS A 598 8.29 -11.34 -1.84
N THR A 599 9.51 -11.67 -2.26
CA THR A 599 10.69 -10.86 -2.06
C THR A 599 11.04 -10.12 -3.34
N ILE A 600 11.28 -8.81 -3.21
CA ILE A 600 11.83 -8.00 -4.29
C ILE A 600 13.36 -8.09 -4.26
N GLN A 601 13.94 -8.37 -5.41
CA GLN A 601 15.39 -8.41 -5.60
C GLN A 601 16.00 -7.02 -5.49
N ASP A 602 17.12 -6.90 -4.80
CA ASP A 602 17.91 -5.67 -4.67
C ASP A 602 19.18 -5.71 -5.54
N THR A 603 19.10 -6.42 -6.66
CA THR A 603 20.25 -6.68 -7.53
C THR A 603 20.18 -5.92 -8.84
N LEU A 604 21.35 -5.52 -9.34
CA LEU A 604 21.61 -5.12 -10.73
C LEU A 604 22.38 -6.25 -11.39
N THR A 605 21.79 -6.89 -12.39
CA THR A 605 22.41 -8.00 -13.12
C THR A 605 22.70 -7.59 -14.56
N ILE A 606 23.94 -7.81 -15.00
CA ILE A 606 24.42 -7.43 -16.33
C ILE A 606 24.68 -8.67 -17.18
N TYR A 607 24.15 -8.67 -18.39
CA TYR A 607 24.39 -9.67 -19.42
C TYR A 607 25.01 -9.03 -20.66
N SER A 608 25.70 -9.84 -21.45
CA SER A 608 26.12 -9.51 -22.82
C SER A 608 25.42 -10.43 -23.81
N TYR A 609 25.02 -9.88 -24.95
CA TYR A 609 24.43 -10.63 -26.04
C TYR A 609 25.26 -10.47 -27.31
N LYS A 610 25.73 -11.59 -27.84
CA LYS A 610 26.48 -11.67 -29.10
C LYS A 610 26.34 -13.05 -29.72
N ASP A 611 26.30 -13.14 -31.04
CA ASP A 611 26.29 -14.41 -31.78
C ASP A 611 25.14 -15.35 -31.37
N LYS A 612 23.96 -14.76 -31.12
CA LYS A 612 22.76 -15.43 -30.61
C LYS A 612 22.86 -15.96 -29.17
N MET A 613 23.93 -15.63 -28.44
CA MET A 613 24.20 -16.12 -27.09
C MET A 613 24.04 -15.00 -26.06
N LEU A 614 23.23 -15.24 -25.03
CA LEU A 614 23.13 -14.40 -23.84
C LEU A 614 24.10 -14.92 -22.77
N ARG A 615 25.01 -14.08 -22.28
CA ARG A 615 26.04 -14.44 -21.31
C ARG A 615 25.96 -13.55 -20.08
N PHE A 616 25.92 -14.15 -18.90
CA PHE A 616 26.06 -13.44 -17.64
C PHE A 616 27.45 -12.80 -17.56
N THR A 617 27.48 -11.55 -17.13
CA THR A 617 28.73 -10.78 -16.99
C THR A 617 29.03 -10.55 -15.51
N ARG A 618 28.11 -9.91 -14.78
CA ARG A 618 28.30 -9.49 -13.38
C ARG A 618 26.98 -9.16 -12.70
N GLN A 619 27.02 -9.09 -11.37
CA GLN A 619 25.88 -8.69 -10.54
C GLN A 619 26.35 -7.82 -9.38
N PHE A 620 25.55 -6.84 -9.00
CA PHE A 620 25.74 -5.98 -7.84
C PHE A 620 24.47 -5.95 -6.99
N GLN A 621 24.62 -5.56 -5.73
CA GLN A 621 23.52 -5.44 -4.79
C GLN A 621 23.50 -4.04 -4.20
N CYS A 622 22.33 -3.39 -4.21
CA CYS A 622 22.13 -2.09 -3.62
C CYS A 622 20.65 -1.94 -3.22
N PRO A 623 20.34 -1.38 -2.04
CA PRO A 623 18.97 -1.02 -1.65
C PRO A 623 18.17 -0.27 -2.72
N LEU A 624 18.83 0.63 -3.48
CA LEU A 624 18.18 1.39 -4.55
C LEU A 624 17.75 0.54 -5.75
N PHE A 625 18.20 -0.71 -5.87
CA PHE A 625 17.75 -1.65 -6.90
C PHE A 625 16.51 -2.44 -6.46
N LYS A 626 16.11 -2.36 -5.18
CA LYS A 626 15.02 -3.13 -4.58
C LYS A 626 13.63 -2.60 -4.98
N ARG A 627 13.30 -2.76 -6.27
CA ARG A 627 12.14 -2.14 -6.92
C ARG A 627 11.26 -3.16 -7.63
N TYR A 628 9.96 -3.00 -7.47
CA TYR A 628 8.93 -3.68 -8.24
C TYR A 628 8.21 -2.67 -9.13
N GLY A 629 8.21 -2.92 -10.44
CA GLY A 629 7.55 -2.07 -11.43
C GLY A 629 8.30 -0.79 -11.78
N SER A 630 9.62 -0.72 -11.54
CA SER A 630 10.47 0.40 -11.99
C SER A 630 10.75 0.33 -13.49
N GLN A 631 11.36 1.39 -14.02
CA GLN A 631 11.89 1.46 -15.39
C GLN A 631 13.38 1.81 -15.35
N ILE A 632 14.15 1.35 -16.34
CA ILE A 632 15.55 1.73 -16.51
C ILE A 632 15.89 2.07 -17.95
N ALA A 633 16.91 2.90 -18.15
CA ALA A 633 17.47 3.21 -19.46
C ALA A 633 18.98 3.48 -19.33
N PHE A 634 19.77 3.12 -20.34
CA PHE A 634 21.19 3.49 -20.37
C PHE A 634 21.35 4.98 -20.64
N ILE A 635 22.17 5.65 -19.81
CA ILE A 635 22.62 7.02 -20.01
C ILE A 635 23.83 7.03 -20.94
N ASP A 636 24.80 6.19 -20.65
CA ASP A 636 25.98 5.94 -21.46
C ASP A 636 26.39 4.45 -21.35
N ASP A 637 27.60 4.10 -21.81
CA ASP A 637 28.11 2.73 -21.79
C ASP A 637 28.36 2.17 -20.38
N THR A 638 28.33 3.02 -19.36
CA THR A 638 28.69 2.73 -17.96
C THR A 638 27.57 3.04 -16.97
N HIS A 639 26.61 3.89 -17.31
CA HIS A 639 25.56 4.34 -16.38
C HIS A 639 24.15 4.04 -16.87
N ILE A 640 23.29 3.70 -15.91
CA ILE A 640 21.84 3.55 -16.11
C ILE A 640 21.06 4.55 -15.25
N LEU A 641 19.98 5.08 -15.82
CA LEU A 641 18.92 5.80 -15.12
C LEU A 641 17.89 4.79 -14.59
N ILE A 642 17.41 5.01 -13.38
CA ILE A 642 16.40 4.21 -12.69
C ILE A 642 15.25 5.13 -12.28
N VAL A 643 14.02 4.76 -12.63
CA VAL A 643 12.82 5.56 -12.35
C VAL A 643 11.72 4.72 -11.73
N GLY A 644 11.15 5.24 -10.63
CA GLY A 644 9.90 4.76 -10.05
C GLY A 644 10.00 3.38 -9.43
N GLY A 645 8.89 2.63 -9.51
CA GLY A 645 8.71 1.38 -8.78
C GLY A 645 8.43 1.58 -7.29
N THR A 646 8.09 0.48 -6.63
CA THR A 646 7.83 0.41 -5.18
C THR A 646 8.71 -0.66 -4.55
N SER A 647 8.83 -0.67 -3.22
CA SER A 647 9.60 -1.68 -2.49
C SER A 647 8.73 -2.31 -1.39
N ASP A 648 9.13 -3.49 -0.94
CA ASP A 648 8.67 -4.17 0.28
C ASP A 648 9.36 -3.62 1.53
N THR A 649 10.42 -2.82 1.38
CA THR A 649 11.27 -2.38 2.49
C THR A 649 11.52 -0.87 2.56
N ILE A 650 11.38 -0.16 1.44
CA ILE A 650 11.74 1.25 1.29
C ILE A 650 10.58 2.01 0.62
N LEU A 651 10.08 3.05 1.29
CA LEU A 651 9.24 4.03 0.61
C LEU A 651 10.14 5.06 -0.09
N PHE A 652 10.24 4.97 -1.41
CA PHE A 652 11.03 5.93 -2.20
C PHE A 652 10.40 7.33 -2.15
N GLY A 653 11.23 8.34 -1.90
CA GLY A 653 10.84 9.74 -1.76
C GLY A 653 11.51 10.65 -2.79
N GLN A 654 11.56 11.95 -2.46
CA GLN A 654 12.09 13.03 -3.31
C GLN A 654 13.52 12.76 -3.82
N ASP A 655 14.33 12.09 -3.00
CA ASP A 655 15.74 11.82 -3.25
C ASP A 655 16.03 10.44 -3.85
N SER A 656 15.01 9.60 -4.04
CA SER A 656 15.22 8.17 -4.34
C SER A 656 14.24 7.57 -5.33
N THR A 657 13.16 8.26 -5.67
CA THR A 657 12.27 7.80 -6.74
C THR A 657 12.96 7.82 -8.12
N ILE A 658 13.99 8.64 -8.28
CA ILE A 658 14.92 8.63 -9.42
C ILE A 658 16.32 8.33 -8.89
N ALA A 659 17.06 7.48 -9.60
CA ALA A 659 18.43 7.13 -9.24
C ALA A 659 19.29 6.90 -10.48
N ILE A 660 20.60 7.04 -10.33
CA ILE A 660 21.61 6.71 -11.35
C ILE A 660 22.52 5.64 -10.78
N ALA A 661 22.88 4.65 -11.58
CA ALA A 661 23.80 3.59 -11.16
C ALA A 661 24.88 3.34 -12.19
N ASP A 662 26.11 3.12 -11.71
CA ASP A 662 27.25 2.70 -12.51
C ASP A 662 27.25 1.16 -12.60
N ILE A 663 27.12 0.64 -13.81
CA ILE A 663 27.06 -0.81 -14.08
C ILE A 663 28.43 -1.49 -14.00
N THR A 664 29.51 -0.72 -13.88
CA THR A 664 30.88 -1.23 -13.79
C THR A 664 31.30 -1.43 -12.33
N THR A 665 30.88 -0.53 -11.45
CA THR A 665 31.19 -0.54 -10.01
C THR A 665 30.03 -1.04 -9.13
N GLY A 666 28.79 -0.91 -9.61
CA GLY A 666 27.58 -1.21 -8.84
C GLY A 666 27.13 -0.08 -7.91
N GLU A 667 27.85 1.04 -7.87
CA GLU A 667 27.45 2.20 -7.07
C GLU A 667 26.16 2.82 -7.62
N ALA A 668 25.26 3.20 -6.72
CA ALA A 668 24.00 3.85 -7.06
C ALA A 668 23.77 5.10 -6.20
N TYR A 669 23.18 6.11 -6.84
CA TYR A 669 23.01 7.45 -6.31
C TYR A 669 21.58 7.91 -6.53
N GLY A 670 20.95 8.45 -5.48
CA GLY A 670 19.65 9.10 -5.59
C GLY A 670 19.74 10.39 -6.39
N VAL A 671 18.70 10.75 -7.14
CA VAL A 671 18.59 12.03 -7.85
C VAL A 671 17.52 12.86 -7.16
N HIS A 672 17.91 14.04 -6.67
CA HIS A 672 17.00 14.96 -5.99
C HIS A 672 16.00 15.54 -7.00
N ILE A 673 14.70 15.43 -6.69
CA ILE A 673 13.66 16.17 -7.41
C ILE A 673 13.53 17.56 -6.78
N PRO A 674 13.62 18.66 -7.55
CA PRO A 674 13.49 20.01 -7.00
C PRO A 674 12.21 20.19 -6.16
N ASP A 675 12.31 20.89 -5.03
CA ASP A 675 11.19 21.14 -4.11
C ASP A 675 9.94 21.66 -4.83
N SER A 676 10.12 22.62 -5.75
CA SER A 676 9.01 23.19 -6.51
C SER A 676 8.23 22.15 -7.32
N ILE A 677 8.90 21.12 -7.83
CA ILE A 677 8.29 20.02 -8.59
C ILE A 677 7.68 19.00 -7.63
N TRP A 678 8.42 18.59 -6.59
CA TRP A 678 7.92 17.62 -5.61
C TRP A 678 6.65 18.10 -4.90
N GLU A 679 6.59 19.39 -4.57
CA GLU A 679 5.47 20.00 -3.87
C GLU A 679 4.26 20.31 -4.77
N ASN A 680 4.46 20.68 -6.03
CA ASN A 680 3.39 21.21 -6.86
C ASN A 680 2.95 20.26 -7.98
N SER A 681 3.86 19.42 -8.49
CA SER A 681 3.58 18.53 -9.61
C SER A 681 2.94 17.21 -9.14
N PRO A 682 2.03 16.62 -9.93
CA PRO A 682 1.54 15.28 -9.68
C PRO A 682 2.57 14.25 -10.17
N ILE A 683 3.32 13.67 -9.22
CA ILE A 683 4.30 12.62 -9.48
C ILE A 683 3.72 11.29 -9.01
N CYS A 684 3.69 10.27 -9.87
CA CYS A 684 3.40 8.90 -9.45
C CYS A 684 3.87 7.90 -10.51
N PHE A 685 5.13 7.45 -10.41
CA PHE A 685 5.76 6.57 -11.40
C PHE A 685 5.39 5.09 -11.25
N VAL A 686 4.19 4.79 -10.72
CA VAL A 686 3.62 3.44 -10.70
C VAL A 686 3.02 3.13 -12.07
N GLY A 687 3.59 2.17 -12.78
CA GLY A 687 3.16 1.82 -14.14
C GLY A 687 3.43 2.92 -15.17
N SER A 688 4.45 3.75 -14.95
CA SER A 688 4.97 4.68 -15.96
C SER A 688 5.84 3.95 -16.98
N SER A 689 6.21 4.67 -18.05
CA SER A 689 7.17 4.23 -19.06
C SER A 689 8.29 5.26 -19.19
N LEU A 690 9.51 4.82 -19.49
CA LEU A 690 10.69 5.67 -19.64
C LEU A 690 11.24 5.57 -21.06
N GLN A 691 11.53 6.69 -21.70
CA GLN A 691 12.15 6.73 -23.02
C GLN A 691 13.36 7.64 -23.04
N ARG A 692 14.40 7.23 -23.76
CA ARG A 692 15.55 8.07 -24.10
C ARG A 692 15.25 8.77 -25.42
N VAL A 693 15.19 10.09 -25.39
CA VAL A 693 14.84 10.92 -26.57
C VAL A 693 16.09 11.32 -27.33
N SER A 694 17.15 11.68 -26.62
CA SER A 694 18.45 12.01 -27.20
C SER A 694 19.58 11.50 -26.31
N SER A 695 20.83 11.89 -26.58
CA SER A 695 21.97 11.42 -25.79
C SER A 695 21.79 11.67 -24.29
N ASN A 696 21.26 12.83 -23.91
CA ASN A 696 21.17 13.26 -22.51
C ASN A 696 19.73 13.44 -22.03
N LYS A 697 18.73 13.37 -22.93
CA LYS A 697 17.34 13.65 -22.60
C LYS A 697 16.51 12.38 -22.46
N PHE A 698 15.75 12.32 -21.37
CA PHE A 698 14.83 11.23 -21.05
C PHE A 698 13.45 11.79 -20.75
N VAL A 699 12.41 11.02 -21.06
CA VAL A 699 11.04 11.38 -20.77
C VAL A 699 10.34 10.24 -20.05
N ILE A 700 9.72 10.57 -18.92
CA ILE A 700 8.87 9.68 -18.13
C ILE A 700 7.42 9.96 -18.51
N VAL A 701 6.70 8.95 -19.00
CA VAL A 701 5.34 9.08 -19.52
C VAL A 701 4.38 8.18 -18.75
N GLY A 702 3.23 8.75 -18.38
CA GLY A 702 2.16 8.04 -17.70
C GLY A 702 2.50 7.64 -16.27
N GLY A 703 1.71 6.73 -15.74
CA GLY A 703 1.79 6.29 -14.36
C GLY A 703 0.70 6.90 -13.48
N GLY A 704 0.42 6.24 -12.36
CA GLY A 704 -0.60 6.67 -11.42
C GLY A 704 -1.00 5.56 -10.46
N ALA A 705 -1.77 5.94 -9.44
CA ALA A 705 -2.26 5.05 -8.39
C ALA A 705 -3.64 5.49 -7.93
N THR A 706 -4.47 4.55 -7.50
CA THR A 706 -5.78 4.76 -6.88
C THR A 706 -5.68 5.14 -5.40
N CYS A 707 -4.49 4.94 -4.80
CA CYS A 707 -4.13 5.35 -3.44
C CYS A 707 -5.10 4.80 -2.40
N TYR A 708 -5.32 3.48 -2.42
CA TYR A 708 -6.12 2.78 -1.40
C TYR A 708 -7.56 3.31 -1.23
N GLY A 709 -8.12 3.94 -2.27
CA GLY A 709 -9.45 4.56 -2.23
C GLY A 709 -9.48 6.00 -1.70
N PHE A 710 -8.34 6.58 -1.34
CA PHE A 710 -8.23 8.00 -0.95
C PHE A 710 -8.43 8.96 -2.13
N GLY A 711 -8.25 8.46 -3.36
CA GLY A 711 -8.47 9.17 -4.61
C GLY A 711 -7.29 8.97 -5.54
N SER A 712 -7.56 8.96 -6.85
CA SER A 712 -6.53 8.63 -7.83
C SER A 712 -5.54 9.78 -8.05
N ILE A 713 -4.26 9.41 -8.23
CA ILE A 713 -3.18 10.25 -8.76
C ILE A 713 -2.91 9.79 -10.20
N SER A 714 -2.74 10.76 -11.09
CA SER A 714 -2.29 10.56 -12.47
C SER A 714 -1.04 11.39 -12.65
N SER A 715 0.07 10.75 -13.05
CA SER A 715 1.36 11.43 -13.16
C SER A 715 1.41 12.32 -14.38
N ASN A 716 1.95 13.52 -14.24
CA ASN A 716 2.37 14.31 -15.38
C ASN A 716 3.52 13.62 -16.14
N ILE A 717 3.77 14.09 -17.36
CA ILE A 717 4.99 13.78 -18.11
C ILE A 717 6.14 14.62 -17.59
N PHE A 718 7.28 13.98 -17.36
CA PHE A 718 8.50 14.64 -16.89
C PHE A 718 9.64 14.42 -17.89
N GLU A 719 10.41 15.48 -18.12
CA GLU A 719 11.66 15.44 -18.88
C GLU A 719 12.85 15.51 -17.92
N LEU A 720 13.87 14.72 -18.19
CA LEU A 720 15.16 14.75 -17.51
C LEU A 720 16.27 15.04 -18.52
N ASP A 721 17.14 16.00 -18.22
CA ASP A 721 18.38 16.26 -18.94
C ASP A 721 19.55 15.89 -18.02
N ILE A 722 20.32 14.88 -18.41
CA ILE A 722 21.40 14.28 -17.60
C ILE A 722 22.72 14.42 -18.35
N SER A 723 23.65 15.19 -17.78
CA SER A 723 25.02 15.34 -18.28
C SER A 723 26.02 14.73 -17.29
N LEU A 724 26.44 13.48 -17.54
CA LEU A 724 27.42 12.78 -16.70
C LEU A 724 28.86 13.22 -16.97
#